data_AF-W3RK86-F1
#
_entry.id   AF-W3RK86-F1
#
_cell.length_a   1.000
_cell.length_b   1.000
_cell.length_c   1.000
_cell.angle_alpha   90.00
_cell.angle_beta   90.00
_cell.angle_gamma   90.00
#
_symmetry.space_group_name_H-M   'P 1'
#
loop_
_entity.id
_entity.type
_entity.pdbx_description
1 polymer ?
#
loop_
_entity_poly.entity_id
_entity_poly.type
_entity_poly.pdbx_seq_one_letter_code
_entity_poly.pdbx_strand_id
1 'polypeptide(L)'
;MFEILMGGLAIAALIFSRKALTRLQAAEARIAALEAAAPLARTAPAPAASSSLPTQTAPPIAPETPAAEQPVTRPATAEQAPPAERSAQPARSRTETSTAAPAPAAAATASASTTATDARQAKPGLEERLGTRWVVWVGGLTLALGGLFLVRYSIEAGLLGPGMRVFFGGLFALALLLAGEWTRRKEQIAPLAALPIANIPAILTAAGTSVAFGTVYASYALYDFLAPASAFILLGLVALATLAAALLHGPTLAGLGVVGAFVTPLLVSSDRPDFWALYIYIAVVTAASFALARIRLWRWLAIATIVLGVLWTLVAMGVPGLLAPHAFSVVAGFILAAALVVAGLLFGPTTQPGKVEPISSVALGAYLLTATILVVAYRHADASIVVFALLIAATVAAAWRSDAVAGALPAAAVFVGLVFLSWVVRSNPDWLVVPGGAMPGIGPDAIDGSVSTHLTTALLFAAGFGLSGFLAQGRSPNATVPVIWAAGGVATPIALLIATYAQIAHLDRSIPFAIAAVVLAALFAYATEILSKRDARPGQLIAAALFATGTLAALSLALTFAFDKGWLTIALALMSLATAWVSLQRPVPFLRWLAAILAAIVVTRIGYEPRIAGDSVGTTPIFNWLLYGYGVPALAFWLGSSYLRRRGDDAPLRMVESAAILLTVLLAFMEIRHLVNHGDVYRIGAGLTEVALQVCTMLAMAIGLERLRIRTGSIVHNVGAVVLTVIACLFTVFGLFLLEMPLFWPNPIGGSLINLLLLAYALPALLMLGLSYAVAGRRAAGYANTLAGFALVLALVYVTLQIRRFFQGPVLAYGDTSDAEQYAYSLAWLAFGVALLVAGLVFASQRARLASAIVIGLTVLKAFLFDMSNLTGVWRALSFMGLGLVLVAIGWLYQRILFRPQPTAPSVSS
;
A
#
# COMPACT_ATOMS: atom_id res chain seq x y z
N MET A 1 16.40 25.78 -31.06
CA MET A 1 15.81 25.00 -32.18
C MET A 1 16.66 23.78 -32.52
N PHE A 2 17.95 23.93 -32.82
CA PHE A 2 18.86 22.82 -33.16
C PHE A 2 18.90 21.70 -32.10
N GLU A 3 19.01 22.03 -30.80
CA GLU A 3 19.02 21.03 -29.72
C GLU A 3 17.72 20.22 -29.60
N ILE A 4 16.56 20.83 -29.84
CA ILE A 4 15.26 20.13 -29.84
C ILE A 4 15.21 19.14 -31.01
N LEU A 5 15.77 19.52 -32.15
CA LEU A 5 15.84 18.70 -33.36
C LEU A 5 16.82 17.52 -33.16
N MET A 6 17.99 17.77 -32.57
CA MET A 6 18.96 16.73 -32.18
C MET A 6 18.42 15.79 -31.11
N GLY A 7 17.70 16.30 -30.10
CA GLY A 7 17.04 15.49 -29.08
C GLY A 7 15.95 14.60 -29.67
N GLY A 8 15.14 15.12 -30.60
CA GLY A 8 14.17 14.32 -31.36
C GLY A 8 14.83 13.23 -32.20
N LEU A 9 15.96 13.53 -32.84
CA LEU A 9 16.74 12.58 -33.64
C LEU A 9 17.38 11.49 -32.77
N ALA A 10 17.90 11.84 -31.59
CA ALA A 10 18.45 10.89 -30.62
C ALA A 10 17.37 9.96 -30.03
N ILE A 11 16.19 10.50 -29.70
CA ILE A 11 15.04 9.70 -29.25
C ILE A 11 14.58 8.75 -30.35
N ALA A 12 14.46 9.21 -31.61
CA ALA A 12 14.13 8.36 -32.74
C ALA A 12 15.18 7.24 -32.92
N ALA A 13 16.47 7.59 -32.94
CA ALA A 13 17.56 6.62 -33.07
C ALA A 13 17.56 5.56 -31.95
N LEU A 14 17.29 5.96 -30.70
CA LEU A 14 17.15 5.04 -29.56
C LEU A 14 15.97 4.07 -29.75
N ILE A 15 14.83 4.57 -30.22
CA ILE A 15 13.62 3.78 -30.49
C ILE A 15 13.88 2.76 -31.63
N PHE A 16 14.48 3.20 -32.74
CA PHE A 16 14.85 2.32 -33.85
C PHE A 16 15.88 1.27 -33.44
N SER A 17 16.93 1.68 -32.70
CA SER A 17 17.96 0.78 -32.17
C SER A 17 17.36 -0.30 -31.29
N ARG A 18 16.54 0.06 -30.29
CA ARG A 18 15.91 -0.92 -29.39
C ARG A 18 15.04 -1.93 -30.14
N LYS A 19 14.26 -1.49 -31.14
CA LYS A 19 13.47 -2.39 -31.99
C LYS A 19 14.35 -3.29 -32.86
N ALA A 20 15.46 -2.77 -33.39
CA ALA A 20 16.42 -3.57 -34.15
C ALA A 20 17.05 -4.68 -33.29
N LEU A 21 17.47 -4.37 -32.05
CA LEU A 21 17.96 -5.38 -31.10
C LEU A 21 16.91 -6.46 -30.81
N THR A 22 15.64 -6.08 -30.55
CA THR A 22 14.57 -7.07 -30.33
C THR A 22 14.34 -7.97 -31.54
N ARG A 23 14.41 -7.43 -32.77
CA ARG A 23 14.31 -8.23 -34.00
C ARG A 23 15.53 -9.13 -34.21
N LEU A 24 16.73 -8.67 -33.85
CA LEU A 24 17.95 -9.48 -33.89
C LEU A 24 17.85 -10.67 -32.93
N GLN A 25 17.50 -10.44 -31.67
CA GLN A 25 17.27 -11.49 -30.67
C GLN A 25 16.20 -12.51 -31.12
N ALA A 26 15.11 -12.05 -31.73
CA ALA A 26 14.08 -12.93 -32.28
C ALA A 26 14.56 -13.75 -33.50
N ALA A 27 15.48 -13.20 -34.31
CA ALA A 27 16.11 -13.91 -35.41
C ALA A 27 17.13 -14.94 -34.91
N GLU A 28 17.99 -14.57 -33.96
CA GLU A 28 18.95 -15.45 -33.28
C GLU A 28 18.24 -16.64 -32.63
N ALA A 29 17.18 -16.40 -31.86
CA ALA A 29 16.37 -17.46 -31.25
C ALA A 29 15.74 -18.40 -32.29
N ARG A 30 15.33 -17.87 -33.46
CA ARG A 30 14.79 -18.68 -34.55
C ARG A 30 15.87 -19.49 -35.27
N ILE A 31 17.06 -18.92 -35.46
CA ILE A 31 18.22 -19.62 -36.03
C ILE A 31 18.63 -20.76 -35.10
N ALA A 32 18.81 -20.49 -33.80
CA ALA A 32 19.12 -21.50 -32.80
C ALA A 32 18.07 -22.64 -32.75
N ALA A 33 16.78 -22.32 -32.88
CA ALA A 33 15.71 -23.33 -32.97
C ALA A 33 15.79 -24.18 -34.26
N LEU A 34 16.16 -23.58 -35.39
CA LEU A 34 16.36 -24.30 -36.66
C LEU A 34 17.64 -25.15 -36.64
N GLU A 35 18.72 -24.67 -36.03
CA GLU A 35 19.96 -25.41 -35.83
C GLU A 35 19.76 -26.60 -34.88
N ALA A 36 18.97 -26.43 -33.81
CA ALA A 36 18.56 -27.53 -32.93
C ALA A 36 17.67 -28.57 -33.64
N ALA A 37 16.87 -28.16 -34.63
CA ALA A 37 16.05 -29.07 -35.44
C ALA A 37 16.83 -29.75 -36.58
N ALA A 38 17.92 -29.15 -37.07
CA ALA A 38 18.73 -29.66 -38.18
C ALA A 38 19.30 -31.09 -37.97
N PRO A 39 19.81 -31.52 -36.79
CA PRO A 39 20.27 -32.90 -36.60
C PRO A 39 19.14 -33.93 -36.68
N LEU A 40 17.92 -33.59 -36.23
CA LEU A 40 16.74 -34.47 -36.31
C LEU A 40 16.26 -34.70 -37.75
N ALA A 41 16.48 -33.74 -38.64
CA ALA A 41 16.13 -33.86 -40.06
C ALA A 41 17.13 -34.72 -40.87
N ARG A 42 18.39 -34.85 -40.40
CA ARG A 42 19.44 -35.63 -41.10
C ARG A 42 19.46 -37.12 -40.73
N THR A 43 18.80 -37.51 -39.64
CA THR A 43 18.72 -38.91 -39.18
C THR A 43 17.45 -39.63 -39.63
N ALA A 44 16.54 -38.95 -40.35
CA ALA A 44 15.36 -39.56 -40.93
C ALA A 44 15.72 -40.39 -42.19
N PRO A 45 15.48 -41.72 -42.21
CA PRO A 45 15.67 -42.53 -43.42
C PRO A 45 14.64 -42.16 -44.50
N ALA A 46 15.01 -42.29 -45.77
CA ALA A 46 14.10 -42.06 -46.89
C ALA A 46 12.90 -43.03 -46.83
N PRO A 47 11.66 -42.57 -47.10
CA PRO A 47 10.48 -43.41 -46.94
C PRO A 47 10.36 -44.44 -48.06
N ALA A 48 10.66 -45.70 -47.74
CA ALA A 48 10.16 -46.83 -48.52
C ALA A 48 8.65 -46.95 -48.32
N ALA A 49 7.89 -47.08 -49.40
CA ALA A 49 6.43 -47.21 -49.33
C ALA A 49 6.02 -48.63 -48.90
N SER A 50 5.33 -48.75 -47.77
CA SER A 50 4.37 -49.85 -47.53
C SER A 50 3.46 -49.56 -46.33
N SER A 51 2.25 -50.12 -46.39
CA SER A 51 1.17 -49.98 -45.41
C SER A 51 1.29 -50.93 -44.22
N SER A 52 1.03 -50.47 -43.00
CA SER A 52 0.02 -51.05 -42.08
C SER A 52 0.12 -50.50 -40.64
N LEU A 53 -1.05 -50.37 -39.99
CA LEU A 53 -1.27 -50.29 -38.54
C LEU A 53 -1.70 -51.70 -38.06
N PRO A 54 -1.82 -52.01 -36.74
CA PRO A 54 -1.40 -51.30 -35.52
C PRO A 54 -0.63 -52.20 -34.50
N THR A 55 -0.28 -51.70 -33.29
CA THR A 55 -0.60 -52.29 -31.94
C THR A 55 0.31 -51.75 -30.81
N GLN A 56 -0.24 -51.75 -29.59
CA GLN A 56 0.27 -51.48 -28.21
C GLN A 56 1.79 -51.73 -27.96
N THR A 57 2.49 -51.12 -26.99
CA THR A 57 2.20 -51.09 -25.52
C THR A 57 3.07 -50.04 -24.78
N ALA A 58 2.80 -49.78 -23.49
CA ALA A 58 3.46 -48.77 -22.62
C ALA A 58 4.65 -49.34 -21.77
N PRO A 59 5.35 -48.56 -20.89
CA PRO A 59 6.80 -48.67 -20.57
C PRO A 59 7.14 -49.52 -19.32
N PRO A 60 8.45 -49.71 -18.93
CA PRO A 60 9.05 -48.83 -17.89
C PRO A 60 10.63 -48.71 -17.75
N ILE A 61 11.08 -47.65 -17.05
CA ILE A 61 12.22 -47.51 -16.08
C ILE A 61 13.72 -47.76 -16.48
N ALA A 62 14.52 -46.67 -16.42
CA ALA A 62 15.86 -46.36 -15.80
C ALA A 62 16.94 -47.45 -15.49
N PRO A 63 18.15 -47.12 -14.96
CA PRO A 63 18.90 -45.83 -14.86
C PRO A 63 20.35 -45.92 -15.43
N GLU A 64 21.15 -44.83 -15.40
CA GLU A 64 22.57 -44.88 -14.96
C GLU A 64 23.26 -43.50 -14.85
N THR A 65 24.02 -43.31 -13.77
CA THR A 65 25.06 -42.28 -13.57
C THR A 65 26.23 -43.02 -12.88
N PRO A 66 27.50 -42.75 -13.23
CA PRO A 66 28.34 -42.02 -12.26
C PRO A 66 29.47 -41.15 -12.87
N ALA A 67 30.00 -40.21 -12.05
CA ALA A 67 31.41 -39.78 -11.86
C ALA A 67 32.39 -39.64 -13.07
N ALA A 68 33.31 -38.67 -13.19
CA ALA A 68 33.73 -37.47 -12.43
C ALA A 68 34.66 -36.63 -13.37
N GLU A 69 35.48 -35.62 -13.02
CA GLU A 69 35.88 -35.00 -11.73
C GLU A 69 36.20 -33.47 -11.87
N GLN A 70 37.42 -33.02 -11.55
CA GLN A 70 37.90 -31.63 -11.43
C GLN A 70 39.45 -31.60 -11.75
N PRO A 71 40.32 -30.58 -11.43
CA PRO A 71 40.13 -29.26 -10.78
C PRO A 71 41.00 -28.10 -11.37
N VAL A 72 41.42 -27.15 -10.49
CA VAL A 72 42.43 -26.07 -10.60
C VAL A 72 41.87 -24.66 -10.93
N THR A 73 42.29 -23.56 -10.29
CA THR A 73 42.29 -23.07 -8.88
C THR A 73 42.74 -21.59 -8.87
N ARG A 74 42.48 -20.87 -7.76
CA ARG A 74 42.79 -19.44 -7.45
C ARG A 74 44.31 -19.22 -7.12
N PRO A 75 44.87 -17.99 -6.91
CA PRO A 75 44.58 -17.04 -5.78
C PRO A 75 44.61 -15.51 -6.14
N ALA A 76 43.86 -14.60 -5.47
CA ALA A 76 44.06 -13.86 -4.19
C ALA A 76 45.13 -12.73 -4.18
N THR A 77 44.86 -11.53 -3.63
CA THR A 77 45.27 -11.06 -2.26
C THR A 77 44.52 -9.75 -1.83
N ALA A 78 44.44 -9.45 -0.52
CA ALA A 78 43.82 -8.26 0.12
C ALA A 78 44.78 -7.03 0.24
N GLU A 79 44.48 -5.85 0.83
CA GLU A 79 44.34 -5.55 2.28
C GLU A 79 43.97 -4.05 2.58
N GLN A 80 43.08 -3.80 3.58
CA GLN A 80 42.82 -2.67 4.52
C GLN A 80 43.09 -1.12 4.31
N ALA A 81 42.01 -0.32 4.55
CA ALA A 81 41.81 0.81 5.53
C ALA A 81 42.40 2.27 5.39
N PRO A 82 41.78 3.33 6.03
CA PRO A 82 41.88 4.78 5.66
C PRO A 82 42.45 5.73 6.79
N PRO A 83 42.54 7.10 6.68
CA PRO A 83 41.38 8.05 6.87
C PRO A 83 41.47 9.52 6.28
N ALA A 84 40.39 10.30 6.49
CA ALA A 84 40.32 11.75 6.86
C ALA A 84 40.09 12.95 5.86
N GLU A 85 39.08 13.76 6.23
CA GLU A 85 38.90 15.25 6.21
C GLU A 85 38.44 16.16 5.01
N ARG A 86 37.26 16.76 5.24
CA ARG A 86 36.81 18.19 5.16
C ARG A 86 36.53 19.00 3.86
N SER A 87 35.31 19.58 3.90
CA SER A 87 34.92 20.98 3.57
C SER A 87 34.72 21.45 2.11
N ALA A 88 33.47 21.84 1.79
CA ALA A 88 33.08 23.25 1.54
C ALA A 88 31.54 23.44 1.52
N GLN A 89 31.08 24.69 1.70
CA GLN A 89 29.68 25.11 1.88
C GLN A 89 29.18 25.94 0.68
N PRO A 90 27.86 26.11 0.45
CA PRO A 90 27.20 27.41 0.72
C PRO A 90 25.80 27.25 1.35
N ALA A 91 25.40 28.02 2.37
CA ALA A 91 25.03 29.46 2.41
C ALA A 91 23.57 29.73 1.97
N ARG A 92 22.82 30.42 2.84
CA ARG A 92 21.38 30.74 2.70
C ARG A 92 21.18 32.07 1.94
N SER A 93 20.03 32.26 1.31
CA SER A 93 19.30 33.56 1.32
C SER A 93 17.82 33.40 0.92
N ARG A 94 17.04 34.47 1.13
CA ARG A 94 15.57 34.49 1.30
C ARG A 94 14.95 35.51 0.34
N THR A 95 13.80 35.19 -0.26
CA THR A 95 12.87 36.22 -0.80
C THR A 95 11.41 35.76 -0.65
N GLU A 96 10.52 36.71 -0.35
CA GLU A 96 9.08 36.54 -0.12
C GLU A 96 8.28 36.83 -1.39
N THR A 97 7.06 36.30 -1.52
CA THR A 97 5.96 37.04 -2.19
C THR A 97 4.59 36.62 -1.65
N SER A 98 3.68 37.60 -1.53
CA SER A 98 2.32 37.50 -0.98
C SER A 98 1.26 37.48 -2.08
N THR A 99 0.05 36.95 -1.81
CA THR A 99 -1.21 37.38 -2.47
C THR A 99 -2.42 37.13 -1.54
N ALA A 100 -3.37 38.07 -1.53
CA ALA A 100 -4.61 38.13 -0.72
C ALA A 100 -5.76 37.21 -1.26
N ALA A 101 -7.03 37.17 -0.81
CA ALA A 101 -7.91 37.92 0.11
C ALA A 101 -9.16 37.01 0.46
N PRO A 102 -10.30 37.42 1.11
CA PRO A 102 -10.82 38.77 1.43
C PRO A 102 -11.41 39.02 2.85
N ALA A 103 -11.89 40.26 3.04
CA ALA A 103 -12.47 40.92 4.24
C ALA A 103 -13.96 40.52 4.53
N PRO A 104 -14.78 41.15 5.43
CA PRO A 104 -14.78 42.53 6.02
C PRO A 104 -14.98 42.60 7.57
N ALA A 105 -15.24 43.73 8.25
CA ALA A 105 -14.73 45.12 8.27
C ALA A 105 -15.67 45.99 9.17
N ALA A 106 -15.14 46.61 10.25
CA ALA A 106 -15.68 47.76 11.00
C ALA A 106 -14.61 48.14 12.06
N ALA A 107 -13.91 49.27 12.02
CA ALA A 107 -14.33 50.68 12.15
C ALA A 107 -14.96 51.02 13.52
N ALA A 108 -14.57 52.06 14.26
CA ALA A 108 -13.34 52.89 14.24
C ALA A 108 -13.29 53.75 15.53
N THR A 109 -12.10 54.00 16.10
CA THR A 109 -11.82 55.21 16.91
C THR A 109 -10.31 55.47 16.91
N ALA A 110 -9.94 56.76 16.86
CA ALA A 110 -8.57 57.19 16.62
C ALA A 110 -7.78 57.42 17.93
N SER A 111 -6.45 57.26 17.84
CA SER A 111 -5.48 58.11 18.54
C SER A 111 -4.15 58.05 17.79
N ALA A 112 -3.53 59.21 17.58
CA ALA A 112 -2.28 59.33 16.83
C ALA A 112 -1.05 58.95 17.67
N SER A 113 0.04 58.64 16.98
CA SER A 113 1.39 58.46 17.51
C SER A 113 1.95 59.79 18.09
N THR A 114 3.02 59.84 18.90
CA THR A 114 4.18 58.92 19.02
C THR A 114 4.91 59.13 20.36
N THR A 115 5.52 58.08 20.94
CA THR A 115 6.71 58.07 21.87
C THR A 115 6.79 59.14 22.98
N ALA A 116 6.87 58.79 24.28
CA ALA A 116 7.94 57.95 24.84
C ALA A 116 7.63 57.34 26.23
N THR A 117 8.17 56.14 26.45
CA THR A 117 8.63 55.50 27.70
C THR A 117 8.01 55.91 29.05
N ASP A 118 7.21 55.02 29.65
CA ASP A 118 7.48 54.56 31.03
C ASP A 118 6.93 53.15 31.33
N ALA A 119 7.42 52.53 32.41
CA ALA A 119 7.53 51.07 32.53
C ALA A 119 6.33 50.32 33.17
N ARG A 120 6.05 49.11 32.65
CA ARG A 120 5.43 48.01 33.44
C ARG A 120 5.93 46.61 33.02
N GLN A 121 6.96 46.17 33.75
CA GLN A 121 7.27 44.76 34.11
C GLN A 121 7.36 43.72 32.97
N ALA A 122 8.56 43.59 32.40
CA ALA A 122 8.99 42.36 31.73
C ALA A 122 9.26 41.24 32.74
N LYS A 123 9.00 39.98 32.35
CA LYS A 123 9.40 38.79 33.12
C LYS A 123 10.91 38.57 33.00
N PRO A 124 11.62 38.12 34.07
CA PRO A 124 13.06 37.88 34.00
C PRO A 124 13.38 36.78 32.98
N GLY A 125 14.40 37.04 32.15
CA GLY A 125 14.82 36.19 31.05
C GLY A 125 15.60 34.95 31.49
N LEU A 126 15.80 34.01 30.55
CA LEU A 126 16.61 32.80 30.77
C LEU A 126 18.08 33.11 31.12
N GLU A 127 18.58 34.25 30.68
CA GLU A 127 19.96 34.72 30.89
C GLU A 127 20.25 35.00 32.38
N GLU A 128 19.31 35.61 33.09
CA GLU A 128 19.40 35.89 34.54
C GLU A 128 19.33 34.61 35.40
N ARG A 129 18.78 33.50 34.86
CA ARG A 129 18.77 32.20 35.52
C ARG A 129 20.05 31.39 35.34
N LEU A 130 20.81 31.64 34.26
CA LEU A 130 22.08 30.96 33.97
C LEU A 130 23.28 31.71 34.58
N GLY A 131 23.32 33.04 34.48
CA GLY A 131 24.51 33.83 34.77
C GLY A 131 25.07 33.72 36.20
N THR A 132 24.21 33.73 37.22
CA THR A 132 24.65 33.91 38.62
C THR A 132 24.68 32.62 39.45
N ARG A 133 24.19 31.49 38.93
CA ARG A 133 24.08 30.23 39.69
C ARG A 133 25.15 29.18 39.38
N TRP A 134 25.80 29.24 38.22
CA TRP A 134 26.78 28.21 37.86
C TRP A 134 28.04 28.21 38.73
N VAL A 135 28.52 29.36 39.21
CA VAL A 135 29.70 29.40 40.10
C VAL A 135 29.41 28.71 41.44
N VAL A 136 28.20 28.86 41.99
CA VAL A 136 27.77 28.17 43.22
C VAL A 136 27.54 26.67 42.97
N TRP A 137 27.00 26.29 41.81
CA TRP A 137 26.87 24.89 41.41
C TRP A 137 28.22 24.20 41.17
N VAL A 138 29.16 24.88 40.53
CA VAL A 138 30.53 24.39 40.31
C VAL A 138 31.27 24.31 41.64
N GLY A 139 31.24 25.34 42.48
CA GLY A 139 31.83 25.30 43.83
C GLY A 139 31.23 24.19 44.71
N GLY A 140 29.91 24.01 44.69
CA GLY A 140 29.23 22.92 45.37
C GLY A 140 29.59 21.55 44.82
N LEU A 141 29.74 21.41 43.50
CA LEU A 141 30.20 20.18 42.85
C LEU A 141 31.67 19.88 43.18
N THR A 142 32.55 20.88 43.20
CA THR A 142 33.95 20.73 43.60
C THR A 142 34.09 20.34 45.07
N LEU A 143 33.25 20.90 45.96
CA LEU A 143 33.26 20.55 47.38
C LEU A 143 32.63 19.17 47.65
N ALA A 144 31.61 18.78 46.89
CA ALA A 144 31.06 17.43 46.89
C ALA A 144 32.07 16.39 46.36
N LEU A 145 32.76 16.69 45.26
CA LEU A 145 33.87 15.88 44.75
C LEU A 145 35.02 15.81 45.77
N GLY A 146 35.38 16.92 46.42
CA GLY A 146 36.38 16.95 47.48
C GLY A 146 36.03 16.08 48.68
N GLY A 147 34.76 16.11 49.13
CA GLY A 147 34.26 15.19 50.16
C GLY A 147 34.27 13.72 49.71
N LEU A 148 33.93 13.45 48.45
CA LEU A 148 33.98 12.11 47.85
C LEU A 148 35.42 11.60 47.73
N PHE A 149 36.38 12.47 47.38
CA PHE A 149 37.82 12.18 47.42
C PHE A 149 38.35 11.99 48.85
N LEU A 150 37.84 12.70 49.85
CA LEU A 150 38.21 12.49 51.26
C LEU A 150 37.72 11.13 51.79
N VAL A 151 36.49 10.75 51.43
CA VAL A 151 35.95 9.41 51.70
C VAL A 151 36.78 8.35 50.95
N ARG A 152 37.11 8.58 49.68
CA ARG A 152 37.98 7.69 48.90
C ARG A 152 39.39 7.57 49.51
N TYR A 153 39.96 8.65 50.02
CA TYR A 153 41.25 8.63 50.69
C TYR A 153 41.19 7.85 52.01
N SER A 154 40.14 8.01 52.83
CA SER A 154 39.97 7.19 54.05
C SER A 154 39.69 5.71 53.74
N ILE A 155 39.19 5.41 52.54
CA ILE A 155 39.04 4.07 51.98
C ILE A 155 40.40 3.48 51.57
N GLU A 156 41.22 4.23 50.84
CA GLU A 156 42.53 3.82 50.30
C GLU A 156 43.62 3.77 51.40
N ALA A 157 43.54 4.64 52.42
CA ALA A 157 44.45 4.66 53.57
C ALA A 157 44.09 3.62 54.66
N GLY A 158 43.06 2.79 54.46
CA GLY A 158 42.67 1.72 55.39
C GLY A 158 42.03 2.17 56.72
N LEU A 159 41.90 3.47 56.97
CA LEU A 159 41.42 4.05 58.24
C LEU A 159 40.00 3.62 58.64
N LEU A 160 39.14 3.34 57.66
CA LEU A 160 37.82 2.75 57.88
C LEU A 160 37.76 1.40 57.16
N GLY A 161 37.65 0.31 57.92
CA GLY A 161 37.45 -1.02 57.36
C GLY A 161 36.08 -1.16 56.65
N PRO A 162 35.92 -2.06 55.66
CA PRO A 162 34.68 -2.25 54.91
C PRO A 162 33.41 -2.36 55.78
N GLY A 163 33.47 -3.09 56.89
CA GLY A 163 32.35 -3.25 57.84
C GLY A 163 31.90 -1.92 58.46
N MET A 164 32.84 -1.06 58.86
CA MET A 164 32.51 0.25 59.45
C MET A 164 31.88 1.20 58.41
N ARG A 165 32.27 1.11 57.13
CA ARG A 165 31.68 1.91 56.05
C ARG A 165 30.20 1.55 55.84
N VAL A 166 29.91 0.25 55.80
CA VAL A 166 28.53 -0.28 55.72
C VAL A 166 27.72 0.14 56.96
N PHE A 167 28.29 -0.02 58.16
CA PHE A 167 27.63 0.34 59.41
C PHE A 167 27.29 1.84 59.49
N PHE A 168 28.25 2.73 59.19
CA PHE A 168 28.00 4.17 59.18
C PHE A 168 27.05 4.60 58.05
N GLY A 169 27.09 3.94 56.88
CA GLY A 169 26.11 4.15 55.80
C GLY A 169 24.68 3.81 56.23
N GLY A 170 24.50 2.67 56.91
CA GLY A 170 23.21 2.26 57.47
C GLY A 170 22.71 3.18 58.58
N LEU A 171 23.60 3.62 59.47
CA LEU A 171 23.28 4.57 60.55
C LEU A 171 22.91 5.95 60.00
N PHE A 172 23.59 6.42 58.95
CA PHE A 172 23.27 7.67 58.25
C PHE A 172 21.93 7.58 57.52
N ALA A 173 21.65 6.47 56.83
CA ALA A 173 20.34 6.22 56.22
C ALA A 173 19.21 6.25 57.27
N LEU A 174 19.39 5.58 58.40
CA LEU A 174 18.43 5.57 59.51
C LEU A 174 18.21 6.98 60.08
N ALA A 175 19.28 7.75 60.28
CA ALA A 175 19.20 9.13 60.76
C ALA A 175 18.39 10.04 59.80
N LEU A 176 18.59 9.91 58.48
CA LEU A 176 17.82 10.65 57.47
C LEU A 176 16.34 10.24 57.46
N LEU A 177 16.03 8.95 57.58
CA LEU A 177 14.65 8.46 57.66
C LEU A 177 13.93 8.96 58.93
N LEU A 178 14.60 8.92 60.08
CA LEU A 178 14.07 9.45 61.34
C LEU A 178 13.86 10.97 61.27
N ALA A 179 14.79 11.71 60.66
CA ALA A 179 14.64 13.15 60.43
C ALA A 179 13.47 13.48 59.49
N GLY A 180 13.26 12.67 58.42
CA GLY A 180 12.12 12.80 57.51
C GLY A 180 10.77 12.59 58.20
N GLU A 181 10.65 11.58 59.06
CA GLU A 181 9.41 11.35 59.83
C GLU A 181 9.21 12.38 60.96
N TRP A 182 10.28 12.85 61.62
CA TRP A 182 10.20 13.89 62.66
C TRP A 182 9.77 15.26 62.09
N THR A 183 10.34 15.65 60.95
CA THR A 183 9.95 16.90 60.25
C THR A 183 8.49 16.82 59.77
N ARG A 184 8.08 15.69 59.18
CA ARG A 184 6.68 15.44 58.79
C ARG A 184 5.70 15.61 59.94
N ARG A 185 6.00 15.08 61.14
CA ARG A 185 5.14 15.22 62.33
C ARG A 185 5.04 16.67 62.83
N LYS A 186 6.06 17.50 62.62
CA LYS A 186 6.05 18.92 62.99
C LYS A 186 5.31 19.80 61.98
N GLU A 187 5.44 19.55 60.67
CA GLU A 187 4.75 20.33 59.65
C GLU A 187 3.21 20.21 59.75
N GLN A 188 2.68 19.11 60.30
CA GLN A 188 1.25 18.95 60.56
C GLN A 188 0.69 19.87 61.67
N ILE A 189 1.53 20.56 62.43
CA ILE A 189 1.15 21.36 63.61
C ILE A 189 1.12 22.88 63.28
N ALA A 190 1.73 23.32 62.17
CA ALA A 190 1.88 24.73 61.82
C ALA A 190 1.15 25.12 60.52
N PRO A 191 0.04 25.88 60.58
CA PRO A 191 -0.69 26.31 59.38
C PRO A 191 -0.05 27.56 58.75
N LEU A 192 1.12 27.39 58.12
CA LEU A 192 1.80 28.43 57.34
C LEU A 192 1.88 28.04 55.87
N ALA A 193 1.74 29.04 54.99
CA ALA A 193 1.46 28.83 53.57
C ALA A 193 2.54 28.00 52.85
N ALA A 194 2.12 26.89 52.24
CA ALA A 194 3.01 26.00 51.49
C ALA A 194 3.57 26.71 50.24
N LEU A 195 4.86 27.05 50.25
CA LEU A 195 5.58 27.44 49.05
C LEU A 195 5.69 26.21 48.11
N PRO A 196 5.34 26.29 46.80
CA PRO A 196 5.20 25.10 45.94
C PRO A 196 6.47 24.29 45.60
N ILE A 197 7.62 24.54 46.25
CA ILE A 197 8.93 24.29 45.65
C ILE A 197 9.70 23.09 46.24
N ALA A 198 9.49 22.69 47.51
CA ALA A 198 10.12 21.49 48.07
C ALA A 198 9.37 20.92 49.29
N ASN A 199 8.97 19.65 49.24
CA ASN A 199 8.51 18.88 50.40
C ASN A 199 9.75 18.32 51.14
N ILE A 200 10.21 19.04 52.16
CA ILE A 200 11.46 18.73 52.88
C ILE A 200 11.42 17.31 53.50
N PRO A 201 10.34 16.88 54.19
CA PRO A 201 10.23 15.50 54.67
C PRO A 201 10.38 14.45 53.57
N ALA A 202 9.75 14.67 52.40
CA ALA A 202 9.83 13.72 51.28
C ALA A 202 11.25 13.60 50.71
N ILE A 203 12.01 14.70 50.68
CA ILE A 203 13.41 14.71 50.23
C ILE A 203 14.31 13.98 51.23
N LEU A 204 14.14 14.19 52.54
CA LEU A 204 14.88 13.48 53.59
C LEU A 204 14.60 11.98 53.54
N THR A 205 13.33 11.57 53.39
CA THR A 205 12.97 10.16 53.23
C THR A 205 13.56 9.56 51.96
N ALA A 206 13.48 10.27 50.81
CA ALA A 206 14.07 9.82 49.54
C ALA A 206 15.60 9.65 49.62
N ALA A 207 16.29 10.58 50.28
CA ALA A 207 17.73 10.49 50.51
C ALA A 207 18.05 9.30 51.43
N GLY A 208 17.33 9.15 52.54
CA GLY A 208 17.49 8.02 53.46
C GLY A 208 17.29 6.65 52.80
N THR A 209 16.23 6.48 52.01
CA THR A 209 16.00 5.23 51.26
C THR A 209 17.06 4.99 50.19
N SER A 210 17.57 6.04 49.54
CA SER A 210 18.66 5.91 48.55
C SER A 210 19.98 5.48 49.19
N VAL A 211 20.33 6.05 50.35
CA VAL A 211 21.52 5.64 51.12
C VAL A 211 21.35 4.20 51.64
N ALA A 212 20.16 3.82 52.13
CA ALA A 212 19.89 2.44 52.56
C ALA A 212 20.09 1.45 51.40
N PHE A 213 19.51 1.75 50.23
CA PHE A 213 19.63 0.93 49.03
C PHE A 213 21.09 0.80 48.57
N GLY A 214 21.82 1.91 48.49
CA GLY A 214 23.25 1.92 48.17
C GLY A 214 24.13 1.19 49.20
N THR A 215 23.78 1.24 50.48
CA THR A 215 24.49 0.54 51.56
C THR A 215 24.32 -0.98 51.45
N VAL A 216 23.09 -1.47 51.21
CA VAL A 216 22.85 -2.91 50.99
C VAL A 216 23.56 -3.39 49.71
N TYR A 217 23.47 -2.62 48.62
CA TYR A 217 24.18 -2.95 47.38
C TYR A 217 25.71 -3.01 47.57
N ALA A 218 26.31 -2.03 48.26
CA ALA A 218 27.75 -2.04 48.54
C ALA A 218 28.18 -3.21 49.45
N SER A 219 27.35 -3.59 50.42
CA SER A 219 27.59 -4.75 51.29
C SER A 219 27.66 -6.06 50.50
N TYR A 220 26.95 -6.13 49.38
CA TYR A 220 26.97 -7.24 48.44
C TYR A 220 28.11 -7.08 47.42
N ALA A 221 27.98 -6.14 46.47
CA ALA A 221 28.79 -6.09 45.25
C ALA A 221 30.21 -5.53 45.42
N LEU A 222 30.53 -4.87 46.54
CA LEU A 222 31.85 -4.27 46.79
C LEU A 222 32.63 -4.96 47.91
N TYR A 223 31.95 -5.69 48.81
CA TYR A 223 32.53 -6.18 50.07
C TYR A 223 32.17 -7.63 50.42
N ASP A 224 31.38 -8.34 49.60
CA ASP A 224 31.03 -9.77 49.77
C ASP A 224 30.46 -10.17 51.15
N PHE A 225 29.87 -9.23 51.90
CA PHE A 225 29.27 -9.47 53.21
C PHE A 225 27.88 -10.11 53.14
N LEU A 226 27.20 -9.97 52.01
CA LEU A 226 25.87 -10.53 51.79
C LEU A 226 25.91 -11.53 50.64
N ALA A 227 25.32 -12.70 50.84
CA ALA A 227 25.03 -13.62 49.75
C ALA A 227 23.99 -12.99 48.78
N PRO A 228 23.98 -13.35 47.48
CA PRO A 228 23.05 -12.80 46.50
C PRO A 228 21.57 -12.81 46.96
N ALA A 229 21.12 -13.92 47.56
CA ALA A 229 19.74 -14.07 48.02
C ALA A 229 19.38 -13.10 49.16
N SER A 230 20.26 -12.86 50.14
CA SER A 230 19.98 -11.92 51.23
C SER A 230 20.07 -10.47 50.77
N ALA A 231 20.99 -10.15 49.86
CA ALA A 231 21.07 -8.84 49.21
C ALA A 231 19.79 -8.52 48.42
N PHE A 232 19.30 -9.48 47.62
CA PHE A 232 18.06 -9.34 46.85
C PHE A 232 16.84 -9.09 47.74
N ILE A 233 16.67 -9.87 48.81
CA ILE A 233 15.57 -9.69 49.78
C ILE A 233 15.67 -8.33 50.48
N LEU A 234 16.86 -7.91 50.93
CA LEU A 234 17.04 -6.63 51.61
C LEU A 234 16.79 -5.42 50.70
N LEU A 235 17.33 -5.42 49.47
CA LEU A 235 17.05 -4.37 48.48
C LEU A 235 15.56 -4.32 48.13
N GLY A 236 14.92 -5.49 47.98
CA GLY A 236 13.48 -5.61 47.76
C GLY A 236 12.65 -5.03 48.90
N LEU A 237 13.00 -5.34 50.16
CA LEU A 237 12.35 -4.78 51.34
C LEU A 237 12.53 -3.27 51.45
N VAL A 238 13.73 -2.74 51.17
CA VAL A 238 13.98 -1.28 51.14
C VAL A 238 13.11 -0.62 50.07
N ALA A 239 13.01 -1.19 48.87
CA ALA A 239 12.18 -0.64 47.80
C ALA A 239 10.68 -0.69 48.11
N LEU A 240 10.18 -1.79 48.69
CA LEU A 240 8.79 -1.92 49.16
C LEU A 240 8.49 -0.96 50.32
N ALA A 241 9.42 -0.77 51.26
CA ALA A 241 9.30 0.24 52.32
C ALA A 241 9.28 1.67 51.75
N THR A 242 10.04 1.94 50.68
CA THR A 242 10.04 3.22 49.95
C THR A 242 8.68 3.48 49.30
N LEU A 243 8.07 2.45 48.68
CA LEU A 243 6.70 2.52 48.14
C LEU A 243 5.66 2.75 49.25
N ALA A 244 5.78 2.05 50.38
CA ALA A 244 4.90 2.27 51.53
C ALA A 244 5.02 3.69 52.09
N ALA A 245 6.24 4.21 52.24
CA ALA A 245 6.49 5.59 52.68
C ALA A 245 5.92 6.64 51.70
N ALA A 246 5.79 6.31 50.41
CA ALA A 246 5.17 7.20 49.42
C ALA A 246 3.67 7.44 49.67
N LEU A 247 2.96 6.55 50.39
CA LEU A 247 1.61 6.83 50.91
C LEU A 247 1.60 8.08 51.80
N LEU A 248 2.71 8.38 52.47
CA LEU A 248 2.84 9.47 53.44
C LEU A 248 3.47 10.72 52.81
N HIS A 249 4.46 10.54 51.95
CA HIS A 249 5.31 11.63 51.42
C HIS A 249 4.99 12.10 49.99
N GLY A 250 4.25 11.32 49.18
CA GLY A 250 3.79 11.75 47.85
C GLY A 250 4.44 11.03 46.64
N PRO A 251 4.13 11.50 45.41
CA PRO A 251 4.35 10.70 44.19
C PRO A 251 5.81 10.59 43.75
N THR A 252 6.68 11.53 44.11
CA THR A 252 8.12 11.47 43.78
C THR A 252 8.81 10.28 44.46
N LEU A 253 8.46 10.02 45.72
CA LEU A 253 8.97 8.87 46.47
C LEU A 253 8.41 7.54 45.93
N ALA A 254 7.18 7.53 45.41
CA ALA A 254 6.63 6.35 44.73
C ALA A 254 7.42 6.01 43.47
N GLY A 255 7.81 7.02 42.69
CA GLY A 255 8.68 6.83 41.53
C GLY A 255 10.03 6.22 41.90
N LEU A 256 10.68 6.73 42.95
CA LEU A 256 11.93 6.18 43.48
C LEU A 256 11.76 4.72 43.95
N GLY A 257 10.69 4.43 44.69
CA GLY A 257 10.37 3.07 45.14
C GLY A 257 10.13 2.08 44.00
N VAL A 258 9.39 2.47 42.95
CA VAL A 258 9.19 1.63 41.75
C VAL A 258 10.53 1.41 41.03
N VAL A 259 11.30 2.47 40.78
CA VAL A 259 12.60 2.35 40.08
C VAL A 259 13.54 1.44 40.88
N GLY A 260 13.70 1.66 42.19
CA GLY A 260 14.53 0.81 43.04
C GLY A 260 14.07 -0.66 43.03
N ALA A 261 12.76 -0.91 43.08
CA ALA A 261 12.21 -2.26 43.07
C ALA A 261 12.46 -2.99 41.74
N PHE A 262 12.22 -2.34 40.61
CA PHE A 262 12.46 -2.95 39.29
C PHE A 262 13.95 -3.04 38.92
N VAL A 263 14.81 -2.20 39.49
CA VAL A 263 16.28 -2.24 39.30
C VAL A 263 16.96 -3.27 40.21
N THR A 264 16.39 -3.60 41.37
CA THR A 264 16.96 -4.59 42.31
C THR A 264 17.45 -5.88 41.64
N PRO A 265 16.70 -6.54 40.73
CA PRO A 265 17.14 -7.78 40.12
C PRO A 265 18.25 -7.62 39.06
N LEU A 266 18.48 -6.40 38.55
CA LEU A 266 19.62 -6.12 37.65
C LEU A 266 20.94 -5.95 38.43
N LEU A 267 20.84 -5.63 39.72
CA LEU A 267 22.00 -5.33 40.58
C LEU A 267 22.56 -6.58 41.27
N VAL A 268 21.78 -7.65 41.40
CA VAL A 268 22.20 -8.89 42.07
C VAL A 268 22.48 -9.96 41.02
N SER A 269 23.76 -10.23 40.76
CA SER A 269 24.21 -11.34 39.93
C SER A 269 24.24 -12.67 40.71
N SER A 270 24.01 -13.77 40.01
CA SER A 270 24.07 -15.12 40.54
C SER A 270 24.45 -16.09 39.42
N ASP A 271 25.34 -17.04 39.73
CA ASP A 271 25.76 -18.10 38.80
C ASP A 271 24.62 -19.08 38.44
N ARG A 272 23.53 -19.05 39.21
CA ARG A 272 22.30 -19.82 38.98
C ARG A 272 21.08 -18.89 39.11
N PRO A 273 20.65 -18.22 38.03
CA PRO A 273 19.50 -17.33 38.07
C PRO A 273 18.18 -18.10 38.24
N ASP A 274 17.42 -17.77 39.29
CA ASP A 274 16.10 -18.34 39.55
C ASP A 274 14.98 -17.38 39.09
N PHE A 275 14.33 -17.74 37.99
CA PHE A 275 13.23 -16.97 37.40
C PHE A 275 11.92 -17.07 38.18
N TRP A 276 11.71 -18.11 39.00
CA TRP A 276 10.54 -18.18 39.88
C TRP A 276 10.65 -17.16 41.01
N ALA A 277 11.80 -17.11 41.70
CA ALA A 277 12.07 -16.09 42.71
C ALA A 277 11.94 -14.67 42.13
N LEU A 278 12.50 -14.44 40.94
CA LEU A 278 12.38 -13.18 40.20
C LEU A 278 10.93 -12.76 39.93
N TYR A 279 10.12 -13.64 39.35
CA TYR A 279 8.75 -13.28 38.97
C TYR A 279 7.78 -13.22 40.15
N ILE A 280 8.00 -14.00 41.21
CA ILE A 280 7.26 -13.86 42.47
C ILE A 280 7.56 -12.48 43.08
N TYR A 281 8.83 -12.07 43.11
CA TYR A 281 9.22 -10.74 43.55
C TYR A 281 8.58 -9.62 42.69
N ILE A 282 8.67 -9.71 41.36
CA ILE A 282 8.04 -8.73 40.44
C ILE A 282 6.52 -8.69 40.63
N ALA A 283 5.86 -9.83 40.87
CA ALA A 283 4.42 -9.87 41.14
C ALA A 283 4.06 -9.17 42.46
N VAL A 284 4.85 -9.34 43.52
CA VAL A 284 4.68 -8.63 44.80
C VAL A 284 4.90 -7.12 44.62
N VAL A 285 5.96 -6.70 43.93
CA VAL A 285 6.24 -5.29 43.60
C VAL A 285 5.11 -4.68 42.77
N THR A 286 4.60 -5.43 41.79
CA THR A 286 3.48 -5.01 40.92
C THR A 286 2.20 -4.85 41.74
N ALA A 287 1.88 -5.80 42.61
CA ALA A 287 0.73 -5.72 43.51
C ALA A 287 0.81 -4.52 44.46
N ALA A 288 1.97 -4.30 45.09
CA ALA A 288 2.21 -3.15 45.97
C ALA A 288 2.08 -1.81 45.22
N SER A 289 2.64 -1.72 44.01
CA SER A 289 2.62 -0.51 43.18
C SER A 289 1.22 -0.21 42.64
N PHE A 290 0.44 -1.23 42.24
CA PHE A 290 -0.97 -1.07 41.86
C PHE A 290 -1.85 -0.73 43.05
N ALA A 291 -1.65 -1.33 44.23
CA ALA A 291 -2.38 -0.97 45.44
C ALA A 291 -2.12 0.50 45.82
N LEU A 292 -0.86 0.95 45.79
CA LEU A 292 -0.48 2.35 45.99
C LEU A 292 -1.14 3.28 44.94
N ALA A 293 -1.05 2.92 43.66
CA ALA A 293 -1.69 3.66 42.57
C ALA A 293 -3.21 3.74 42.75
N ARG A 294 -3.84 2.70 43.31
CA ARG A 294 -5.29 2.65 43.56
C ARG A 294 -5.71 3.47 44.77
N ILE A 295 -4.96 3.44 45.87
CA ILE A 295 -5.21 4.22 47.09
C ILE A 295 -5.07 5.73 46.81
N ARG A 296 -4.04 6.13 46.05
CA ARG A 296 -3.77 7.54 45.73
C ARG A 296 -4.33 8.02 44.38
N LEU A 297 -4.99 7.15 43.62
CA LEU A 297 -5.50 7.39 42.25
C LEU A 297 -4.43 7.85 41.24
N TRP A 298 -3.16 7.49 41.46
CA TRP A 298 -2.04 7.87 40.62
C TRP A 298 -1.95 6.99 39.36
N ARG A 299 -2.74 7.34 38.34
CA ARG A 299 -2.76 6.68 37.03
C ARG A 299 -1.39 6.48 36.38
N TRP A 300 -0.48 7.46 36.50
CA TRP A 300 0.87 7.38 35.94
C TRP A 300 1.69 6.22 36.57
N LEU A 301 1.49 5.94 37.85
CA LEU A 301 2.20 4.90 38.59
C LEU A 301 1.78 3.50 38.12
N ALA A 302 0.48 3.30 37.89
CA ALA A 302 -0.04 2.07 37.32
C ALA A 302 0.52 1.83 35.90
N ILE A 303 0.55 2.85 35.04
CA ILE A 303 1.12 2.76 33.69
C ILE A 303 2.62 2.42 33.75
N ALA A 304 3.39 3.10 34.59
CA ALA A 304 4.83 2.83 34.75
C ALA A 304 5.10 1.38 35.22
N THR A 305 4.31 0.89 36.18
CA THR A 305 4.41 -0.49 36.69
C THR A 305 4.07 -1.52 35.61
N ILE A 306 3.04 -1.30 34.79
CA ILE A 306 2.70 -2.17 33.65
C ILE A 306 3.87 -2.23 32.65
N VAL A 307 4.40 -1.05 32.26
CA VAL A 307 5.50 -0.97 31.29
C VAL A 307 6.75 -1.68 31.80
N LEU A 308 7.13 -1.47 33.06
CA LEU A 308 8.30 -2.12 33.67
C LEU A 308 8.12 -3.63 33.84
N GLY A 309 6.94 -4.09 34.27
CA GLY A 309 6.65 -5.52 34.40
C GLY A 309 6.64 -6.26 33.05
N VAL A 310 6.06 -5.64 32.02
CA VAL A 310 6.10 -6.16 30.64
C VAL A 310 7.53 -6.17 30.11
N LEU A 311 8.27 -5.08 30.25
CA LEU A 311 9.67 -5.00 29.81
C LEU A 311 10.54 -6.08 30.46
N TRP A 312 10.37 -6.32 31.76
CA TRP A 312 11.15 -7.36 32.45
C TRP A 312 10.83 -8.76 31.92
N THR A 313 9.55 -9.04 31.67
CA THR A 313 9.12 -10.30 31.05
C THR A 313 9.76 -10.48 29.66
N LEU A 314 9.77 -9.42 28.83
CA LEU A 314 10.31 -9.45 27.48
C LEU A 314 11.83 -9.63 27.43
N VAL A 315 12.59 -8.95 28.31
CA VAL A 315 14.06 -9.12 28.37
C VAL A 315 14.42 -10.54 28.82
N ALA A 316 13.72 -11.06 29.83
CA ALA A 316 13.94 -12.41 30.35
C ALA A 316 13.58 -13.53 29.35
N MET A 317 12.62 -13.31 28.43
CA MET A 317 12.25 -14.27 27.37
C MET A 317 13.39 -14.62 26.39
N GLY A 318 14.52 -13.89 26.42
CA GLY A 318 15.73 -14.26 25.67
C GLY A 318 16.39 -15.56 26.14
N VAL A 319 16.05 -16.06 27.33
CA VAL A 319 16.59 -17.31 27.89
C VAL A 319 15.66 -18.48 27.55
N PRO A 320 16.12 -19.51 26.81
CA PRO A 320 15.26 -20.61 26.36
C PRO A 320 14.88 -21.57 27.51
N GLY A 321 13.73 -22.23 27.37
CA GLY A 321 13.32 -23.34 28.25
C GLY A 321 12.52 -22.96 29.50
N LEU A 322 12.16 -21.69 29.69
CA LEU A 322 11.56 -21.16 30.92
C LEU A 322 10.07 -20.76 30.78
N LEU A 323 9.31 -21.48 29.94
CA LEU A 323 7.91 -21.16 29.60
C LEU A 323 7.04 -20.91 30.84
N ALA A 324 7.09 -21.79 31.83
CA ALA A 324 6.24 -21.71 33.02
C ALA A 324 6.50 -20.45 33.89
N PRO A 325 7.75 -20.11 34.26
CA PRO A 325 8.07 -18.80 34.85
C PRO A 325 7.53 -17.60 34.06
N HIS A 326 7.75 -17.53 32.74
CA HIS A 326 7.23 -16.40 31.96
C HIS A 326 5.70 -16.37 31.93
N ALA A 327 5.04 -17.51 31.74
CA ALA A 327 3.59 -17.63 31.77
C ALA A 327 3.02 -17.14 33.11
N PHE A 328 3.63 -17.53 34.24
CA PHE A 328 3.26 -17.03 35.56
C PHE A 328 3.35 -15.49 35.63
N SER A 329 4.43 -14.89 35.13
CA SER A 329 4.59 -13.43 35.16
C SER A 329 3.50 -12.68 34.37
N VAL A 330 3.12 -13.18 33.19
CA VAL A 330 2.08 -12.58 32.34
C VAL A 330 0.70 -12.76 32.97
N VAL A 331 0.39 -13.96 33.48
CA VAL A 331 -0.90 -14.26 34.11
C VAL A 331 -1.06 -13.49 35.42
N ALA A 332 -0.04 -13.46 36.29
CA ALA A 332 -0.08 -12.70 37.54
C ALA A 332 -0.24 -11.19 37.28
N GLY A 333 0.53 -10.64 36.33
CA GLY A 333 0.41 -9.23 35.92
C GLY A 333 -0.97 -8.89 35.36
N PHE A 334 -1.53 -9.75 34.49
CA PHE A 334 -2.89 -9.58 33.97
C PHE A 334 -3.94 -9.60 35.08
N ILE A 335 -3.88 -10.57 36.00
CA ILE A 335 -4.83 -10.70 37.12
C ILE A 335 -4.74 -9.47 38.03
N LEU A 336 -3.54 -9.01 38.36
CA LEU A 336 -3.33 -7.82 39.19
C LEU A 336 -3.85 -6.54 38.49
N ALA A 337 -3.64 -6.40 37.19
CA ALA A 337 -4.19 -5.28 36.42
C ALA A 337 -5.72 -5.33 36.35
N ALA A 338 -6.30 -6.50 36.07
CA ALA A 338 -7.75 -6.71 36.04
C ALA A 338 -8.41 -6.48 37.41
N ALA A 339 -7.70 -6.76 38.51
CA ALA A 339 -8.24 -6.62 39.87
C ALA A 339 -8.10 -5.21 40.47
N LEU A 340 -7.02 -4.49 40.16
CA LEU A 340 -6.66 -3.22 40.84
C LEU A 340 -6.68 -1.99 39.92
N VAL A 341 -6.44 -2.16 38.62
CA VAL A 341 -6.32 -1.04 37.65
C VAL A 341 -7.59 -0.88 36.83
N VAL A 342 -8.20 -1.98 36.40
CA VAL A 342 -9.36 -1.95 35.50
C VAL A 342 -10.61 -1.44 36.20
N ALA A 343 -11.21 -0.38 35.68
CA ALA A 343 -12.43 0.20 36.21
C ALA A 343 -13.63 -0.75 36.05
N GLY A 344 -14.43 -0.86 37.11
CA GLY A 344 -15.67 -1.67 37.15
C GLY A 344 -15.44 -3.17 37.43
N LEU A 345 -14.20 -3.58 37.72
CA LEU A 345 -13.85 -4.93 38.15
C LEU A 345 -13.24 -4.91 39.55
N LEU A 346 -13.63 -5.90 40.37
CA LEU A 346 -13.07 -6.19 41.71
C LEU A 346 -12.82 -4.93 42.55
N PHE A 347 -11.56 -4.50 42.69
CA PHE A 347 -11.14 -3.37 43.52
C PHE A 347 -10.78 -2.13 42.69
N GLY A 348 -10.92 -2.16 41.37
CA GLY A 348 -10.57 -1.07 40.46
C GLY A 348 -11.45 0.19 40.59
N PRO A 349 -11.18 1.24 39.80
CA PRO A 349 -11.94 2.50 39.84
C PRO A 349 -13.43 2.34 39.49
N THR A 350 -14.26 3.30 39.90
CA THR A 350 -15.68 3.34 39.51
C THR A 350 -15.85 3.73 38.04
N THR A 351 -16.76 3.06 37.33
CA THR A 351 -17.02 3.29 35.90
C THR A 351 -18.19 4.23 35.64
N GLN A 352 -18.12 4.96 34.53
CA GLN A 352 -19.26 5.63 33.93
C GLN A 352 -19.87 4.69 32.87
N PRO A 353 -21.18 4.37 32.92
CA PRO A 353 -21.83 3.50 31.92
C PRO A 353 -21.61 3.98 30.48
N GLY A 354 -21.36 3.06 29.54
CA GLY A 354 -21.12 3.40 28.14
C GLY A 354 -19.79 4.08 27.82
N LYS A 355 -18.89 4.28 28.78
CA LYS A 355 -17.60 4.96 28.55
C LYS A 355 -16.43 3.99 28.58
N VAL A 356 -15.79 3.81 27.43
CA VAL A 356 -14.50 3.11 27.32
C VAL A 356 -13.43 3.91 28.06
N GLU A 357 -12.66 3.27 28.95
CA GLU A 357 -11.53 3.90 29.62
C GLU A 357 -10.22 3.41 28.97
N PRO A 358 -9.37 4.32 28.44
CA PRO A 358 -8.18 3.92 27.71
C PRO A 358 -7.17 3.20 28.60
N ILE A 359 -7.02 3.58 29.87
CA ILE A 359 -6.05 2.94 30.78
C ILE A 359 -6.46 1.49 31.09
N SER A 360 -7.74 1.26 31.41
CA SER A 360 -8.28 -0.09 31.59
C SER A 360 -8.09 -0.97 30.35
N SER A 361 -8.31 -0.41 29.16
CA SER A 361 -8.14 -1.13 27.89
C SER A 361 -6.66 -1.42 27.55
N VAL A 362 -5.77 -0.43 27.73
CA VAL A 362 -4.33 -0.55 27.48
C VAL A 362 -3.66 -1.49 28.49
N ALA A 363 -4.10 -1.52 29.75
CA ALA A 363 -3.55 -2.40 30.76
C ALA A 363 -3.71 -3.88 30.39
N LEU A 364 -4.92 -4.31 30.01
CA LEU A 364 -5.13 -5.69 29.54
C LEU A 364 -4.46 -5.93 28.18
N GLY A 365 -4.53 -4.95 27.26
CA GLY A 365 -3.87 -5.03 25.95
C GLY A 365 -2.36 -5.24 26.04
N ALA A 366 -1.68 -4.65 27.03
CA ALA A 366 -0.25 -4.82 27.25
C ALA A 366 0.10 -6.27 27.65
N TYR A 367 -0.65 -6.89 28.55
CA TYR A 367 -0.42 -8.29 28.92
C TYR A 367 -0.85 -9.26 27.81
N LEU A 368 -1.87 -8.93 27.00
CA LEU A 368 -2.19 -9.71 25.79
C LEU A 368 -1.08 -9.64 24.73
N LEU A 369 -0.43 -8.48 24.57
CA LEU A 369 0.76 -8.35 23.72
C LEU A 369 1.90 -9.24 24.23
N THR A 370 2.19 -9.23 25.53
CA THR A 370 3.22 -10.10 26.12
C THR A 370 2.86 -11.58 25.99
N ALA A 371 1.59 -11.96 26.10
CA ALA A 371 1.12 -13.32 25.84
C ALA A 371 1.26 -13.72 24.36
N THR A 372 1.03 -12.78 23.43
CA THR A 372 1.27 -12.97 21.99
C THR A 372 2.75 -13.24 21.72
N ILE A 373 3.64 -12.44 22.33
CA ILE A 373 5.08 -12.61 22.21
C ILE A 373 5.54 -13.92 22.88
N LEU A 374 4.94 -14.34 24.00
CA LEU A 374 5.20 -15.64 24.62
C LEU A 374 4.92 -16.80 23.65
N VAL A 375 3.77 -16.79 22.94
CA VAL A 375 3.42 -17.81 21.94
C VAL A 375 4.44 -17.83 20.79
N VAL A 376 4.84 -16.66 20.28
CA VAL A 376 5.82 -16.58 19.19
C VAL A 376 7.22 -17.02 19.63
N ALA A 377 7.67 -16.61 20.82
CA ALA A 377 8.98 -16.97 21.37
C ALA A 377 9.08 -18.49 21.63
N TYR A 378 8.03 -19.08 22.21
CA TYR A 378 7.95 -20.52 22.51
C TYR A 378 7.38 -21.35 21.35
N ARG A 379 7.48 -20.84 20.11
CA ARG A 379 7.16 -21.55 18.86
C ARG A 379 5.81 -22.27 18.88
N HIS A 380 4.78 -21.61 19.41
CA HIS A 380 3.40 -22.13 19.45
C HIS A 380 3.24 -23.41 20.30
N ALA A 381 4.08 -23.61 21.32
CA ALA A 381 3.90 -24.69 22.30
C ALA A 381 2.52 -24.61 22.99
N ASP A 382 1.83 -25.75 23.16
CA ASP A 382 0.43 -25.80 23.61
C ASP A 382 0.17 -24.99 24.89
N ALA A 383 1.06 -25.08 25.89
CA ALA A 383 0.95 -24.33 27.14
C ALA A 383 0.92 -22.80 26.92
N SER A 384 1.67 -22.28 25.94
CA SER A 384 1.64 -20.85 25.60
C SER A 384 0.32 -20.45 24.93
N ILE A 385 -0.23 -21.31 24.07
CA ILE A 385 -1.53 -21.09 23.42
C ILE A 385 -2.67 -21.14 24.44
N VAL A 386 -2.64 -22.09 25.38
CA VAL A 386 -3.62 -22.18 26.48
C VAL A 386 -3.58 -20.92 27.34
N VAL A 387 -2.39 -20.44 27.74
CA VAL A 387 -2.24 -19.18 28.49
C VAL A 387 -2.80 -17.99 27.69
N PHE A 388 -2.45 -17.87 26.42
CA PHE A 388 -2.99 -16.82 25.54
C PHE A 388 -4.52 -16.88 25.43
N ALA A 389 -5.09 -18.08 25.21
CA ALA A 389 -6.53 -18.29 25.09
C ALA A 389 -7.29 -17.96 26.37
N LEU A 390 -6.75 -18.32 27.54
CA LEU A 390 -7.33 -17.97 28.84
C LEU A 390 -7.33 -16.45 29.07
N LEU A 391 -6.27 -15.73 28.69
CA LEU A 391 -6.21 -14.27 28.82
C LEU A 391 -7.12 -13.54 27.83
N ILE A 392 -7.28 -14.06 26.61
CA ILE A 392 -8.27 -13.56 25.64
C ILE A 392 -9.69 -13.78 26.19
N ALA A 393 -10.02 -14.98 26.68
CA ALA A 393 -11.31 -15.28 27.29
C ALA A 393 -11.60 -14.40 28.52
N ALA A 394 -10.59 -14.20 29.38
CA ALA A 394 -10.69 -13.29 30.53
C ALA A 394 -10.89 -11.82 30.10
N THR A 395 -10.28 -11.37 28.99
CA THR A 395 -10.49 -10.03 28.44
C THR A 395 -11.91 -9.86 27.88
N VAL A 396 -12.44 -10.87 27.18
CA VAL A 396 -13.83 -10.90 26.72
C VAL A 396 -14.80 -10.86 27.91
N ALA A 397 -14.55 -11.66 28.96
CA ALA A 397 -15.36 -11.65 30.19
C ALA A 397 -15.27 -10.30 30.95
N ALA A 398 -14.09 -9.70 31.00
CA ALA A 398 -13.87 -8.37 31.58
C ALA A 398 -14.67 -7.29 30.83
N ALA A 399 -14.60 -7.27 29.50
CA ALA A 399 -15.39 -6.37 28.65
C ALA A 399 -16.90 -6.65 28.72
N TRP A 400 -17.31 -7.90 28.94
CA TRP A 400 -18.71 -8.27 29.11
C TRP A 400 -19.33 -7.72 30.41
N ARG A 401 -18.50 -7.60 31.45
CA ARG A 401 -18.84 -7.07 32.77
C ARG A 401 -18.66 -5.56 32.90
N SER A 402 -17.72 -4.95 32.16
CA SER A 402 -17.40 -3.53 32.23
C SER A 402 -17.14 -2.91 30.84
N ASP A 403 -18.02 -1.98 30.43
CA ASP A 403 -17.88 -1.18 29.20
C ASP A 403 -16.52 -0.44 29.11
N ALA A 404 -15.88 -0.16 30.24
CA ALA A 404 -14.57 0.50 30.29
C ALA A 404 -13.45 -0.29 29.61
N VAL A 405 -13.60 -1.62 29.51
CA VAL A 405 -12.64 -2.55 28.93
C VAL A 405 -12.89 -2.81 27.44
N ALA A 406 -14.02 -2.36 26.87
CA ALA A 406 -14.38 -2.68 25.50
C ALA A 406 -13.29 -2.31 24.48
N GLY A 407 -12.49 -1.27 24.73
CA GLY A 407 -11.34 -0.87 23.90
C GLY A 407 -10.20 -1.89 23.83
N ALA A 408 -10.16 -2.91 24.70
CA ALA A 408 -9.23 -4.03 24.61
C ALA A 408 -9.65 -5.09 23.58
N LEU A 409 -10.93 -5.15 23.20
CA LEU A 409 -11.44 -6.17 22.26
C LEU A 409 -10.84 -6.07 20.84
N PRO A 410 -10.63 -4.88 20.23
CA PRO A 410 -9.93 -4.77 18.96
C PRO A 410 -8.49 -5.23 19.05
N ALA A 411 -7.79 -4.93 20.16
CA ALA A 411 -6.43 -5.40 20.38
C ALA A 411 -6.39 -6.93 20.53
N ALA A 412 -7.31 -7.51 21.31
CA ALA A 412 -7.47 -8.96 21.44
C ALA A 412 -7.75 -9.65 20.08
N ALA A 413 -8.63 -9.08 19.25
CA ALA A 413 -8.92 -9.56 17.90
C ALA A 413 -7.68 -9.52 16.98
N VAL A 414 -6.92 -8.41 17.02
CA VAL A 414 -5.67 -8.26 16.26
C VAL A 414 -4.61 -9.27 16.75
N PHE A 415 -4.44 -9.44 18.05
CA PHE A 415 -3.48 -10.39 18.62
C PHE A 415 -3.82 -11.85 18.28
N VAL A 416 -5.10 -12.22 18.31
CA VAL A 416 -5.56 -13.53 17.81
C VAL A 416 -5.19 -13.70 16.34
N GLY A 417 -5.46 -12.71 15.49
CA GLY A 417 -5.04 -12.73 14.09
C GLY A 417 -3.52 -12.87 13.90
N LEU A 418 -2.71 -12.16 14.70
CA LEU A 418 -1.24 -12.21 14.64
C LEU A 418 -0.67 -13.55 15.12
N VAL A 419 -1.24 -14.18 16.16
CA VAL A 419 -0.82 -15.53 16.59
C VAL A 419 -0.98 -16.53 15.44
N PHE A 420 -2.14 -16.53 14.78
CA PHE A 420 -2.39 -17.44 13.66
C PHE A 420 -1.60 -17.07 12.39
N LEU A 421 -1.42 -15.79 12.08
CA LEU A 421 -0.57 -15.37 10.97
C LEU A 421 0.91 -15.73 11.20
N SER A 422 1.39 -15.68 12.45
CA SER A 422 2.76 -16.11 12.77
C SER A 422 2.96 -17.63 12.68
N TRP A 423 1.89 -18.42 12.78
CA TRP A 423 1.92 -19.86 12.48
C TRP A 423 2.06 -20.11 10.98
N VAL A 424 1.20 -19.46 10.17
CA VAL A 424 1.23 -19.43 8.69
C VAL A 424 2.64 -19.13 8.16
N VAL A 425 3.23 -18.03 8.64
CA VAL A 425 4.57 -17.56 8.23
C VAL A 425 5.69 -18.49 8.69
N ARG A 426 5.60 -19.04 9.92
CA ARG A 426 6.64 -19.93 10.47
C ARG A 426 6.74 -21.23 9.68
N SER A 427 5.60 -21.82 9.31
CA SER A 427 5.57 -23.09 8.58
C SER A 427 5.98 -22.98 7.11
N ASN A 428 5.88 -21.78 6.52
CA ASN A 428 6.12 -21.56 5.10
C ASN A 428 6.97 -20.28 4.91
N PRO A 429 8.25 -20.27 5.36
CA PRO A 429 9.10 -19.08 5.32
C PRO A 429 9.32 -18.55 3.89
N ASP A 430 9.25 -19.42 2.87
CA ASP A 430 9.44 -19.06 1.47
C ASP A 430 8.31 -18.15 0.93
N TRP A 431 7.14 -18.10 1.58
CA TRP A 431 6.05 -17.17 1.23
C TRP A 431 6.39 -15.69 1.49
N LEU A 432 7.47 -15.39 2.23
CA LEU A 432 8.02 -14.03 2.34
C LEU A 432 8.86 -13.60 1.12
N VAL A 433 9.27 -14.54 0.27
CA VAL A 433 10.29 -14.33 -0.77
C VAL A 433 9.78 -14.68 -2.17
N VAL A 434 8.87 -15.65 -2.30
CA VAL A 434 8.37 -16.16 -3.59
C VAL A 434 6.96 -15.62 -3.88
N PRO A 435 6.72 -15.00 -5.06
CA PRO A 435 5.39 -14.58 -5.49
C PRO A 435 4.43 -15.77 -5.62
N GLY A 436 3.21 -15.62 -5.13
CA GLY A 436 2.24 -16.72 -4.98
C GLY A 436 1.96 -17.49 -6.27
N GLY A 437 2.31 -18.78 -6.25
CA GLY A 437 1.93 -19.81 -7.20
C GLY A 437 1.87 -21.15 -6.48
N ALA A 438 1.04 -22.09 -6.97
CA ALA A 438 0.89 -23.41 -6.37
C ALA A 438 2.22 -24.18 -6.47
N MET A 439 2.85 -24.49 -5.32
CA MET A 439 4.09 -25.27 -5.25
C MET A 439 3.75 -26.74 -5.00
N PRO A 440 4.01 -27.66 -5.96
CA PRO A 440 3.77 -29.08 -5.74
C PRO A 440 4.76 -29.64 -4.71
N GLY A 441 4.25 -30.29 -3.66
CA GLY A 441 5.06 -31.19 -2.83
C GLY A 441 5.70 -30.59 -1.57
N ILE A 442 5.22 -29.46 -1.05
CA ILE A 442 5.60 -28.97 0.29
C ILE A 442 4.36 -28.85 1.19
N GLY A 443 4.06 -29.95 1.88
CA GLY A 443 3.15 -29.96 3.02
C GLY A 443 3.80 -30.72 4.16
N PRO A 444 3.81 -30.20 5.41
CA PRO A 444 4.17 -31.02 6.56
C PRO A 444 3.12 -32.13 6.76
N ASP A 445 3.54 -33.29 7.26
CA ASP A 445 2.64 -34.40 7.55
C ASP A 445 1.47 -33.95 8.45
N ALA A 446 0.24 -34.25 8.02
CA ALA A 446 -0.98 -33.76 8.65
C ALA A 446 -1.33 -34.42 10.01
N ILE A 447 -0.31 -34.91 10.72
CA ILE A 447 -0.44 -35.73 11.94
C ILE A 447 0.44 -35.27 13.12
N ASP A 448 1.11 -34.12 13.01
CA ASP A 448 1.64 -33.43 14.19
C ASP A 448 0.50 -32.88 15.06
N GLY A 449 0.45 -33.29 16.33
CA GLY A 449 -0.67 -33.00 17.25
C GLY A 449 -1.02 -31.51 17.39
N SER A 450 -0.05 -30.62 17.14
CA SER A 450 -0.19 -29.17 17.11
C SER A 450 -1.32 -28.65 16.19
N VAL A 451 -1.54 -29.27 15.03
CA VAL A 451 -2.55 -28.78 14.06
C VAL A 451 -3.97 -28.84 14.65
N SER A 452 -4.27 -29.90 15.42
CA SER A 452 -5.58 -30.07 16.06
C SER A 452 -5.85 -29.01 17.14
N THR A 453 -4.83 -28.67 17.96
CA THR A 453 -4.90 -27.59 18.95
C THR A 453 -5.12 -26.23 18.26
N HIS A 454 -4.45 -25.96 17.15
CA HIS A 454 -4.62 -24.71 16.39
C HIS A 454 -6.02 -24.59 15.78
N LEU A 455 -6.54 -25.65 15.15
CA LEU A 455 -7.90 -25.63 14.57
C LEU A 455 -9.00 -25.50 15.63
N THR A 456 -8.89 -26.21 16.74
CA THR A 456 -9.87 -26.11 17.84
C THR A 456 -9.83 -24.74 18.51
N THR A 457 -8.65 -24.18 18.76
CA THR A 457 -8.53 -22.81 19.31
C THR A 457 -8.98 -21.73 18.33
N ALA A 458 -8.72 -21.88 17.02
CA ALA A 458 -9.29 -20.99 16.00
C ALA A 458 -10.82 -21.02 16.01
N LEU A 459 -11.43 -22.21 16.06
CA LEU A 459 -12.89 -22.34 16.13
C LEU A 459 -13.46 -21.73 17.41
N LEU A 460 -12.81 -21.95 18.56
CA LEU A 460 -13.21 -21.36 19.84
C LEU A 460 -13.12 -19.83 19.85
N PHE A 461 -12.06 -19.24 19.26
CA PHE A 461 -11.97 -17.79 19.12
C PHE A 461 -13.00 -17.23 18.13
N ALA A 462 -13.19 -17.87 16.97
CA ALA A 462 -14.19 -17.46 15.99
C ALA A 462 -15.61 -17.50 16.58
N ALA A 463 -15.98 -18.60 17.23
CA ALA A 463 -17.26 -18.72 17.93
C ALA A 463 -17.36 -17.74 19.10
N GLY A 464 -16.32 -17.60 19.92
CA GLY A 464 -16.28 -16.72 21.09
C GLY A 464 -16.47 -15.25 20.73
N PHE A 465 -15.68 -14.73 19.79
CA PHE A 465 -15.82 -13.34 19.31
C PHE A 465 -17.12 -13.14 18.53
N GLY A 466 -17.50 -14.06 17.64
CA GLY A 466 -18.74 -13.95 16.86
C GLY A 466 -20.00 -13.93 17.73
N LEU A 467 -20.11 -14.87 18.67
CA LEU A 467 -21.24 -14.98 19.59
C LEU A 467 -21.29 -13.80 20.57
N SER A 468 -20.17 -13.45 21.21
CA SER A 468 -20.14 -12.27 22.11
C SER A 468 -20.40 -10.96 21.37
N GLY A 469 -19.87 -10.82 20.15
CA GLY A 469 -20.14 -9.69 19.26
C GLY A 469 -21.62 -9.50 18.93
N PHE A 470 -22.36 -10.60 18.72
CA PHE A 470 -23.81 -10.59 18.49
C PHE A 470 -24.64 -10.42 19.77
N LEU A 471 -24.29 -11.13 20.85
CA LEU A 471 -25.04 -11.07 22.12
C LEU A 471 -24.81 -9.75 22.87
N ALA A 472 -23.72 -9.02 22.60
CA ALA A 472 -23.45 -7.72 23.22
C ALA A 472 -24.39 -6.60 22.74
N GLN A 473 -25.09 -6.81 21.62
CA GLN A 473 -25.86 -5.77 20.95
C GLN A 473 -27.06 -5.31 21.78
N GLY A 474 -27.10 -4.00 22.06
CA GLY A 474 -28.14 -3.36 22.86
C GLY A 474 -27.92 -3.38 24.38
N ARG A 475 -26.75 -3.82 24.88
CA ARG A 475 -26.40 -3.80 26.31
C ARG A 475 -25.97 -2.41 26.84
N SER A 476 -25.27 -1.64 26.02
CA SER A 476 -24.63 -0.37 26.43
C SER A 476 -25.43 0.85 25.92
N PRO A 477 -25.53 1.94 26.70
CA PRO A 477 -26.21 3.17 26.27
C PRO A 477 -25.41 3.98 25.23
N ASN A 478 -24.12 3.67 25.01
CA ASN A 478 -23.29 4.36 24.03
C ASN A 478 -23.11 3.51 22.76
N ALA A 479 -23.31 4.12 21.59
CA ALA A 479 -23.15 3.48 20.29
C ALA A 479 -21.75 2.90 20.03
N THR A 480 -20.69 3.43 20.65
CA THR A 480 -19.31 2.97 20.43
C THR A 480 -19.08 1.53 20.90
N VAL A 481 -19.65 1.13 22.05
CA VAL A 481 -19.39 -0.19 22.64
C VAL A 481 -19.98 -1.34 21.80
N PRO A 482 -21.26 -1.31 21.37
CA PRO A 482 -21.82 -2.33 20.48
C PRO A 482 -21.13 -2.40 19.12
N VAL A 483 -20.62 -1.26 18.60
CA VAL A 483 -19.84 -1.22 17.35
C VAL A 483 -18.50 -1.93 17.51
N ILE A 484 -17.79 -1.73 18.63
CA ILE A 484 -16.53 -2.45 18.92
C ILE A 484 -16.77 -3.97 18.99
N TRP A 485 -17.83 -4.39 19.70
CA TRP A 485 -18.23 -5.80 19.80
C TRP A 485 -18.55 -6.41 18.43
N ALA A 486 -19.34 -5.72 17.58
CA ALA A 486 -19.66 -6.19 16.24
C ALA A 486 -18.42 -6.24 15.34
N ALA A 487 -17.53 -5.25 15.41
CA ALA A 487 -16.30 -5.22 14.63
C ALA A 487 -15.37 -6.41 14.96
N GLY A 488 -15.15 -6.70 16.25
CA GLY A 488 -14.40 -7.88 16.68
C GLY A 488 -15.09 -9.19 16.30
N GLY A 489 -16.41 -9.27 16.49
CA GLY A 489 -17.21 -10.45 16.14
C GLY A 489 -17.31 -10.76 14.65
N VAL A 490 -17.03 -9.80 13.77
CA VAL A 490 -16.92 -10.01 12.32
C VAL A 490 -15.47 -10.22 11.88
N ALA A 491 -14.53 -9.40 12.37
CA ALA A 491 -13.14 -9.45 11.94
C ALA A 491 -12.42 -10.72 12.38
N THR A 492 -12.60 -11.16 13.64
CA THR A 492 -11.87 -12.32 14.17
C THR A 492 -12.20 -13.63 13.43
N PRO A 493 -13.49 -14.00 13.20
CA PRO A 493 -13.81 -15.21 12.43
C PRO A 493 -13.27 -15.18 10.99
N ILE A 494 -13.34 -14.02 10.33
CA ILE A 494 -12.84 -13.85 8.96
C ILE A 494 -11.31 -14.00 8.91
N ALA A 495 -10.59 -13.34 9.81
CA ALA A 495 -9.13 -13.41 9.87
C ALA A 495 -8.63 -14.84 10.19
N LEU A 496 -9.29 -15.54 11.12
CA LEU A 496 -8.97 -16.93 11.45
C LEU A 496 -9.27 -17.90 10.32
N LEU A 497 -10.37 -17.69 9.58
CA LEU A 497 -10.71 -18.48 8.41
C LEU A 497 -9.68 -18.29 7.29
N ILE A 498 -9.20 -17.06 7.07
CA ILE A 498 -8.12 -16.77 6.10
C ILE A 498 -6.81 -17.44 6.54
N ALA A 499 -6.42 -17.30 7.81
CA ALA A 499 -5.15 -17.85 8.30
C ALA A 499 -5.13 -19.39 8.29
N THR A 500 -6.22 -20.03 8.70
CA THR A 500 -6.35 -21.50 8.64
C THR A 500 -6.43 -22.03 7.21
N TYR A 501 -7.13 -21.32 6.31
CA TYR A 501 -7.10 -21.62 4.87
C TYR A 501 -5.68 -21.51 4.30
N ALA A 502 -4.98 -20.41 4.57
CA ALA A 502 -3.62 -20.21 4.08
C ALA A 502 -2.70 -21.34 4.52
N GLN A 503 -2.74 -21.73 5.79
CA GLN A 503 -1.90 -22.80 6.32
C GLN A 503 -2.24 -24.19 5.78
N ILE A 504 -3.52 -24.56 5.70
CA ILE A 504 -3.95 -25.96 5.48
C ILE A 504 -4.23 -26.25 4.00
N ALA A 505 -4.72 -25.25 3.26
CA ALA A 505 -4.97 -25.36 1.83
C ALA A 505 -3.83 -24.74 1.00
N HIS A 506 -2.78 -24.19 1.62
CA HIS A 506 -1.64 -23.56 0.93
C HIS A 506 -2.03 -22.49 -0.12
N LEU A 507 -3.18 -21.84 0.09
CA LEU A 507 -3.86 -20.91 -0.83
C LEU A 507 -4.46 -21.54 -2.11
N ASP A 508 -4.44 -22.86 -2.26
CA ASP A 508 -5.15 -23.61 -3.31
C ASP A 508 -6.65 -23.79 -3.01
N ARG A 509 -7.43 -24.13 -4.05
CA ARG A 509 -8.87 -24.40 -3.95
C ARG A 509 -9.20 -25.48 -2.91
N SER A 510 -10.12 -25.14 -1.99
CA SER A 510 -10.60 -26.05 -0.95
C SER A 510 -12.09 -25.91 -0.71
N ILE A 511 -12.86 -26.93 -1.13
CA ILE A 511 -14.31 -27.01 -0.95
C ILE A 511 -14.71 -27.00 0.55
N PRO A 512 -14.03 -27.71 1.48
CA PRO A 512 -14.33 -27.60 2.92
C PRO A 512 -14.24 -26.17 3.46
N PHE A 513 -13.20 -25.41 3.12
CA PHE A 513 -13.09 -24.01 3.51
C PHE A 513 -14.17 -23.14 2.84
N ALA A 514 -14.52 -23.41 1.58
CA ALA A 514 -15.62 -22.72 0.91
C ALA A 514 -16.97 -22.94 1.65
N ILE A 515 -17.25 -24.17 2.08
CA ILE A 515 -18.44 -24.49 2.89
C ILE A 515 -18.40 -23.76 4.24
N ALA A 516 -17.26 -23.76 4.94
CA ALA A 516 -17.09 -23.03 6.19
C ALA A 516 -17.33 -21.52 6.02
N ALA A 517 -16.87 -20.94 4.91
CA ALA A 517 -17.10 -19.55 4.55
C ALA A 517 -18.57 -19.24 4.22
N VAL A 518 -19.30 -20.16 3.55
CA VAL A 518 -20.76 -20.04 3.34
C VAL A 518 -21.52 -20.13 4.66
N VAL A 519 -21.15 -21.05 5.56
CA VAL A 519 -21.77 -21.16 6.90
C VAL A 519 -21.53 -19.87 7.71
N LEU A 520 -20.30 -19.34 7.70
CA LEU A 520 -19.98 -18.07 8.36
C LEU A 520 -20.77 -16.90 7.77
N ALA A 521 -20.92 -16.85 6.44
CA ALA A 521 -21.77 -15.86 5.79
C ALA A 521 -23.25 -15.99 6.21
N ALA A 522 -23.79 -17.20 6.27
CA ALA A 522 -25.17 -17.44 6.72
C ALA A 522 -25.40 -17.00 8.17
N LEU A 523 -24.43 -17.25 9.07
CA LEU A 523 -24.47 -16.79 10.46
C LEU A 523 -24.46 -15.26 10.56
N PHE A 524 -23.61 -14.59 9.76
CA PHE A 524 -23.58 -13.12 9.70
C PHE A 524 -24.84 -12.52 9.05
N ALA A 525 -25.43 -13.18 8.05
CA ALA A 525 -26.70 -12.76 7.45
C ALA A 525 -27.86 -12.88 8.46
N TYR A 526 -27.90 -13.98 9.21
CA TYR A 526 -28.86 -14.22 10.29
C TYR A 526 -28.72 -13.18 11.41
N ALA A 527 -27.50 -12.87 11.84
CA ALA A 527 -27.21 -11.80 12.80
C ALA A 527 -27.71 -10.43 12.29
N THR A 528 -27.44 -10.12 11.02
CA THR A 528 -27.90 -8.88 10.35
C THR A 528 -29.42 -8.75 10.39
N GLU A 529 -30.14 -9.80 10.00
CA GLU A 529 -31.60 -9.79 9.89
C GLU A 529 -32.27 -9.67 11.28
N ILE A 530 -31.74 -10.34 12.32
CA ILE A 530 -32.24 -10.19 13.69
C ILE A 530 -31.98 -8.79 14.23
N LEU A 531 -30.77 -8.26 14.07
CA LEU A 531 -30.43 -6.92 14.58
C LEU A 531 -31.19 -5.80 13.86
N SER A 532 -31.57 -6.02 12.60
CA SER A 532 -32.41 -5.10 11.81
C SER A 532 -33.89 -5.14 12.22
N LYS A 533 -34.35 -6.21 12.90
CA LYS A 533 -35.73 -6.38 13.38
C LYS A 533 -35.95 -5.96 14.84
N ARG A 534 -34.89 -5.83 15.64
CA ARG A 534 -34.95 -5.32 17.01
C ARG A 534 -35.18 -3.81 17.05
N ASP A 535 -35.79 -3.33 18.12
CA ASP A 535 -35.98 -1.89 18.38
C ASP A 535 -34.68 -1.09 18.24
N ALA A 536 -34.77 0.16 17.80
CA ALA A 536 -33.61 1.00 17.53
C ALA A 536 -32.88 1.38 18.84
N ARG A 537 -31.71 0.77 19.08
CA ARG A 537 -30.78 1.12 20.16
C ARG A 537 -29.49 1.78 19.63
N PRO A 538 -28.76 2.56 20.45
CA PRO A 538 -27.51 3.20 20.06
C PRO A 538 -26.51 2.20 19.44
N GLY A 539 -25.99 2.54 18.26
CA GLY A 539 -25.00 1.73 17.53
C GLY A 539 -25.54 0.50 16.80
N GLN A 540 -26.79 0.08 17.04
CA GLN A 540 -27.33 -1.18 16.51
C GLN A 540 -27.42 -1.21 14.97
N LEU A 541 -27.77 -0.10 14.33
CA LEU A 541 -27.76 0.01 12.86
C LEU A 541 -26.35 -0.17 12.26
N ILE A 542 -25.33 0.34 12.95
CA ILE A 542 -23.93 0.20 12.53
C ILE A 542 -23.44 -1.23 12.76
N ALA A 543 -23.84 -1.86 13.87
CA ALA A 543 -23.54 -3.26 14.14
C ALA A 543 -24.22 -4.21 13.14
N ALA A 544 -25.50 -3.99 12.82
CA ALA A 544 -26.21 -4.74 11.77
C ALA A 544 -25.52 -4.56 10.41
N ALA A 545 -25.10 -3.33 10.07
CA ALA A 545 -24.30 -3.09 8.88
C ALA A 545 -22.96 -3.86 8.90
N LEU A 546 -22.23 -3.90 10.01
CA LEU A 546 -20.99 -4.67 10.15
C LEU A 546 -21.19 -6.18 9.94
N PHE A 547 -22.28 -6.76 10.47
CA PHE A 547 -22.60 -8.16 10.15
C PHE A 547 -22.99 -8.35 8.67
N ALA A 548 -23.64 -7.35 8.04
CA ALA A 548 -23.93 -7.40 6.60
C ALA A 548 -22.64 -7.35 5.75
N THR A 549 -21.64 -6.57 6.16
CA THR A 549 -20.33 -6.55 5.48
C THR A 549 -19.56 -7.84 5.72
N GLY A 550 -19.62 -8.40 6.93
CA GLY A 550 -19.09 -9.71 7.26
C GLY A 550 -19.66 -10.82 6.39
N THR A 551 -20.98 -10.79 6.13
CA THR A 551 -21.68 -11.71 5.23
C THR A 551 -21.04 -11.72 3.84
N LEU A 552 -20.86 -10.53 3.25
CA LEU A 552 -20.33 -10.39 1.90
C LEU A 552 -18.83 -10.69 1.81
N ALA A 553 -18.06 -10.36 2.85
CA ALA A 553 -16.66 -10.76 2.95
C ALA A 553 -16.50 -12.29 3.08
N ALA A 554 -17.33 -12.95 3.89
CA ALA A 554 -17.33 -14.41 4.02
C ALA A 554 -17.80 -15.10 2.72
N LEU A 555 -18.80 -14.57 2.01
CA LEU A 555 -19.13 -15.05 0.66
C LEU A 555 -17.98 -14.83 -0.34
N SER A 556 -17.27 -13.69 -0.27
CA SER A 556 -16.11 -13.44 -1.12
C SER A 556 -15.01 -14.47 -0.88
N LEU A 557 -14.76 -14.83 0.38
CA LEU A 557 -13.85 -15.92 0.73
C LEU A 557 -14.36 -17.27 0.23
N ALA A 558 -15.66 -17.56 0.34
CA ALA A 558 -16.24 -18.79 -0.19
C ALA A 558 -15.97 -18.95 -1.70
N LEU A 559 -16.08 -17.87 -2.46
CA LEU A 559 -15.73 -17.86 -3.89
C LEU A 559 -14.23 -18.05 -4.11
N THR A 560 -13.37 -17.38 -3.33
CA THR A 560 -11.91 -17.59 -3.36
C THR A 560 -11.53 -19.05 -3.11
N PHE A 561 -12.14 -19.69 -2.11
CA PHE A 561 -11.83 -21.07 -1.75
C PHE A 561 -12.46 -22.08 -2.72
N ALA A 562 -13.56 -21.74 -3.39
CA ALA A 562 -14.28 -22.65 -4.30
C ALA A 562 -13.74 -22.65 -5.74
N PHE A 563 -13.05 -21.61 -6.19
CA PHE A 563 -12.73 -21.38 -7.60
C PHE A 563 -11.23 -21.11 -7.87
N ASP A 564 -10.64 -21.95 -8.72
CA ASP A 564 -9.27 -21.78 -9.22
C ASP A 564 -9.16 -20.82 -10.41
N LYS A 565 -7.93 -20.30 -10.61
CA LYS A 565 -7.49 -19.62 -11.84
C LYS A 565 -8.49 -18.54 -12.27
N GLY A 566 -8.98 -18.57 -13.51
CA GLY A 566 -9.84 -17.52 -14.07
C GLY A 566 -11.24 -17.42 -13.47
N TRP A 567 -11.77 -18.52 -12.92
CA TRP A 567 -13.13 -18.54 -12.35
C TRP A 567 -13.28 -17.58 -11.17
N LEU A 568 -12.24 -17.39 -10.35
CA LEU A 568 -12.29 -16.46 -9.22
C LEU A 568 -12.40 -14.99 -9.66
N THR A 569 -11.77 -14.59 -10.78
CA THR A 569 -11.89 -13.21 -11.31
C THR A 569 -13.35 -12.94 -11.71
N ILE A 570 -13.98 -13.91 -12.37
CA ILE A 570 -15.38 -13.89 -12.77
C ILE A 570 -16.28 -13.82 -11.52
N ALA A 571 -16.03 -14.68 -10.53
CA ALA A 571 -16.81 -14.76 -9.31
C ALA A 571 -16.78 -13.45 -8.49
N LEU A 572 -15.61 -12.83 -8.31
CA LEU A 572 -15.47 -11.55 -7.61
C LEU A 572 -16.16 -10.39 -8.36
N ALA A 573 -16.11 -10.38 -9.69
CA ALA A 573 -16.80 -9.36 -10.47
C ALA A 573 -18.33 -9.52 -10.44
N LEU A 574 -18.83 -10.76 -10.51
CA LEU A 574 -20.24 -11.06 -10.28
C LEU A 574 -20.69 -10.72 -8.85
N MET A 575 -19.82 -10.87 -7.85
CA MET A 575 -20.10 -10.42 -6.48
C MET A 575 -20.15 -8.90 -6.35
N SER A 576 -19.30 -8.16 -7.07
CA SER A 576 -19.40 -6.69 -7.15
C SER A 576 -20.76 -6.27 -7.74
N LEU A 577 -21.19 -6.91 -8.83
CA LEU A 577 -22.52 -6.73 -9.42
C LEU A 577 -23.66 -7.05 -8.43
N ALA A 578 -23.58 -8.20 -7.75
CA ALA A 578 -24.58 -8.61 -6.76
C ALA A 578 -24.65 -7.61 -5.59
N THR A 579 -23.49 -7.12 -5.12
CA THR A 579 -23.40 -6.12 -4.05
C THR A 579 -23.98 -4.77 -4.49
N ALA A 580 -23.72 -4.34 -5.73
CA ALA A 580 -24.34 -3.16 -6.33
C ALA A 580 -25.88 -3.30 -6.40
N TRP A 581 -26.39 -4.49 -6.76
CA TRP A 581 -27.83 -4.77 -6.77
C TRP A 581 -28.45 -4.80 -5.36
N VAL A 582 -27.83 -5.47 -4.39
CA VAL A 582 -28.27 -5.49 -2.98
C VAL A 582 -28.26 -4.07 -2.40
N SER A 583 -27.32 -3.20 -2.80
CA SER A 583 -27.31 -1.80 -2.40
C SER A 583 -28.60 -1.06 -2.77
N LEU A 584 -29.31 -1.44 -3.85
CA LEU A 584 -30.61 -0.87 -4.20
C LEU A 584 -31.71 -1.25 -3.20
N GLN A 585 -31.66 -2.47 -2.66
CA GLN A 585 -32.67 -2.97 -1.71
C GLN A 585 -32.41 -2.48 -0.29
N ARG A 586 -31.13 -2.43 0.13
CA ARG A 586 -30.71 -2.00 1.47
C ARG A 586 -29.82 -0.75 1.36
N PRO A 587 -30.29 0.45 1.76
CA PRO A 587 -29.54 1.71 1.63
C PRO A 587 -28.40 1.88 2.66
N VAL A 588 -27.48 0.91 2.70
CA VAL A 588 -26.26 0.99 3.52
C VAL A 588 -25.14 1.59 2.67
N PRO A 589 -24.59 2.78 2.99
CA PRO A 589 -23.58 3.45 2.15
C PRO A 589 -22.33 2.61 1.87
N PHE A 590 -21.93 1.76 2.82
CA PHE A 590 -20.78 0.87 2.68
C PHE A 590 -20.93 -0.14 1.53
N LEU A 591 -22.14 -0.61 1.21
CA LEU A 591 -22.33 -1.59 0.13
C LEU A 591 -21.84 -1.06 -1.23
N ARG A 592 -21.98 0.26 -1.46
CA ARG A 592 -21.44 0.91 -2.66
C ARG A 592 -19.91 0.82 -2.68
N TRP A 593 -19.26 1.19 -1.58
CA TRP A 593 -17.81 1.07 -1.41
C TRP A 593 -17.32 -0.38 -1.55
N LEU A 594 -18.04 -1.36 -1.03
CA LEU A 594 -17.69 -2.77 -1.15
C LEU A 594 -17.71 -3.25 -2.60
N ALA A 595 -18.71 -2.85 -3.40
CA ALA A 595 -18.73 -3.14 -4.84
C ALA A 595 -17.51 -2.55 -5.55
N ALA A 596 -17.07 -1.34 -5.17
CA ALA A 596 -15.88 -0.69 -5.70
C ALA A 596 -14.56 -1.36 -5.23
N ILE A 597 -14.49 -1.83 -3.98
CA ILE A 597 -13.34 -2.59 -3.45
C ILE A 597 -13.20 -3.92 -4.20
N LEU A 598 -14.29 -4.65 -4.41
CA LEU A 598 -14.28 -5.89 -5.20
C LEU A 598 -13.85 -5.65 -6.65
N ALA A 599 -14.29 -4.53 -7.26
CA ALA A 599 -13.83 -4.13 -8.58
C ALA A 599 -12.32 -3.80 -8.61
N ALA A 600 -11.79 -3.13 -7.59
CA ALA A 600 -10.37 -2.86 -7.45
C ALA A 600 -9.55 -4.16 -7.28
N ILE A 601 -10.00 -5.11 -6.46
CA ILE A 601 -9.35 -6.43 -6.29
C ILE A 601 -9.27 -7.17 -7.63
N VAL A 602 -10.36 -7.17 -8.42
CA VAL A 602 -10.38 -7.77 -9.77
C VAL A 602 -9.37 -7.10 -10.70
N VAL A 603 -9.30 -5.77 -10.71
CA VAL A 603 -8.31 -5.03 -11.53
C VAL A 603 -6.88 -5.35 -11.11
N THR A 604 -6.58 -5.38 -9.81
CA THR A 604 -5.26 -5.76 -9.29
C THR A 604 -4.88 -7.20 -9.65
N ARG A 605 -5.82 -8.15 -9.54
CA ARG A 605 -5.60 -9.56 -9.89
C ARG A 605 -5.27 -9.74 -11.37
N ILE A 606 -5.99 -9.03 -12.24
CA ILE A 606 -5.75 -9.01 -13.70
C ILE A 606 -4.41 -8.33 -14.03
N GLY A 607 -3.99 -7.32 -13.26
CA GLY A 607 -2.68 -6.68 -13.40
C GLY A 607 -1.51 -7.60 -13.01
N TYR A 608 -1.72 -8.55 -12.10
CA TYR A 608 -0.72 -9.55 -11.71
C TYR A 608 -0.61 -10.71 -12.71
N GLU A 609 -1.74 -11.29 -13.14
CA GLU A 609 -1.78 -12.35 -14.16
C GLU A 609 -2.71 -11.99 -15.33
N PRO A 610 -2.19 -11.27 -16.35
CA PRO A 610 -2.97 -10.87 -17.53
C PRO A 610 -3.56 -12.03 -18.35
N ARG A 611 -3.03 -13.26 -18.27
CA ARG A 611 -3.67 -14.41 -18.94
C ARG A 611 -4.96 -14.85 -18.24
N ILE A 612 -5.14 -14.48 -16.97
CA ILE A 612 -6.25 -14.83 -16.05
C ILE A 612 -6.37 -16.33 -15.73
N ALA A 613 -6.19 -17.20 -16.72
CA ALA A 613 -6.23 -18.66 -16.60
C ALA A 613 -4.83 -19.32 -16.77
N GLY A 614 -3.76 -18.52 -16.81
CA GLY A 614 -2.39 -19.01 -17.05
C GLY A 614 -2.27 -19.65 -18.44
N ASP A 615 -1.68 -20.84 -18.52
CA ASP A 615 -1.45 -21.52 -19.80
C ASP A 615 -2.73 -22.13 -20.42
N SER A 616 -3.84 -22.19 -19.69
CA SER A 616 -5.09 -22.76 -20.22
C SER A 616 -5.85 -21.82 -21.17
N VAL A 617 -5.29 -20.68 -21.58
CA VAL A 617 -5.94 -19.74 -22.51
C VAL A 617 -6.23 -20.40 -23.86
N GLY A 618 -5.37 -21.30 -24.33
CA GLY A 618 -5.53 -22.00 -25.61
C GLY A 618 -5.30 -21.09 -26.82
N THR A 619 -5.49 -21.65 -28.02
CA THR A 619 -5.24 -20.97 -29.31
C THR A 619 -6.51 -20.64 -30.09
N THR A 620 -7.70 -20.90 -29.53
CA THR A 620 -8.98 -20.60 -30.18
C THR A 620 -9.19 -19.08 -30.35
N PRO A 621 -9.50 -18.58 -31.55
CA PRO A 621 -9.71 -17.16 -31.76
C PRO A 621 -11.03 -16.70 -31.11
N ILE A 622 -10.97 -15.61 -30.33
CA ILE A 622 -12.10 -14.92 -29.68
C ILE A 622 -12.80 -15.75 -28.57
N PHE A 623 -13.17 -17.00 -28.83
CA PHE A 623 -13.78 -17.88 -27.82
C PHE A 623 -12.70 -18.60 -27.02
N ASN A 624 -12.00 -17.83 -26.18
CA ASN A 624 -10.94 -18.28 -25.28
C ASN A 624 -11.12 -17.70 -23.86
N TRP A 625 -10.20 -18.00 -22.94
CA TRP A 625 -10.30 -17.55 -21.56
C TRP A 625 -10.20 -16.03 -21.34
N LEU A 626 -9.64 -15.27 -22.30
CA LEU A 626 -9.57 -13.81 -22.21
C LEU A 626 -10.99 -13.21 -22.36
N LEU A 627 -11.79 -13.69 -23.31
CA LEU A 627 -13.20 -13.31 -23.44
C LEU A 627 -14.01 -13.56 -22.16
N TYR A 628 -13.87 -14.73 -21.53
CA TYR A 628 -14.58 -15.01 -20.28
C TYR A 628 -14.00 -14.22 -19.10
N GLY A 629 -12.67 -14.19 -18.98
CA GLY A 629 -11.93 -13.60 -17.86
C GLY A 629 -11.97 -12.07 -17.82
N TYR A 630 -12.00 -11.39 -18.96
CA TYR A 630 -12.17 -9.92 -19.03
C TYR A 630 -13.62 -9.53 -19.35
N GLY A 631 -14.30 -10.24 -20.25
CA GLY A 631 -15.63 -9.87 -20.74
C GLY A 631 -16.74 -10.05 -19.72
N VAL A 632 -16.75 -11.14 -18.94
CA VAL A 632 -17.77 -11.30 -17.88
C VAL A 632 -17.58 -10.25 -16.78
N PRO A 633 -16.36 -9.96 -16.28
CA PRO A 633 -16.13 -8.83 -15.39
C PRO A 633 -16.47 -7.45 -15.97
N ALA A 634 -16.13 -7.18 -17.24
CA ALA A 634 -16.49 -5.91 -17.89
C ALA A 634 -18.02 -5.72 -17.93
N LEU A 635 -18.77 -6.76 -18.32
CA LEU A 635 -20.24 -6.76 -18.28
C LEU A 635 -20.78 -6.60 -16.85
N ALA A 636 -20.19 -7.29 -15.87
CA ALA A 636 -20.58 -7.20 -14.47
C ALA A 636 -20.40 -5.77 -13.91
N PHE A 637 -19.31 -5.08 -14.26
CA PHE A 637 -19.09 -3.69 -13.84
C PHE A 637 -19.94 -2.67 -14.63
N TRP A 638 -20.24 -2.91 -15.91
CA TRP A 638 -21.23 -2.11 -16.65
C TRP A 638 -22.64 -2.23 -16.05
N LEU A 639 -23.07 -3.43 -15.67
CA LEU A 639 -24.35 -3.64 -15.00
C LEU A 639 -24.33 -3.08 -13.56
N GLY A 640 -23.23 -3.29 -12.82
CA GLY A 640 -23.06 -2.82 -11.44
C GLY A 640 -23.06 -1.30 -11.33
N SER A 641 -22.35 -0.60 -12.23
CA SER A 641 -22.43 0.86 -12.34
C SER A 641 -23.84 1.34 -12.69
N SER A 642 -24.56 0.63 -13.59
CA SER A 642 -25.96 0.98 -13.91
C SER A 642 -26.90 0.89 -12.71
N TYR A 643 -26.64 -0.02 -11.75
CA TYR A 643 -27.35 -0.09 -10.48
C TYR A 643 -26.91 1.02 -9.52
N LEU A 644 -25.61 1.19 -9.27
CA LEU A 644 -25.09 2.22 -8.36
C LEU A 644 -25.55 3.64 -8.78
N ARG A 645 -25.61 3.92 -10.09
CA ARG A 645 -26.03 5.21 -10.65
C ARG A 645 -27.47 5.61 -10.28
N ARG A 646 -28.36 4.66 -9.98
CA ARG A 646 -29.76 4.94 -9.58
C ARG A 646 -29.88 5.71 -8.25
N ARG A 647 -28.79 5.86 -7.49
CA ARG A 647 -28.75 6.63 -6.23
C ARG A 647 -27.73 7.78 -6.23
N GLY A 648 -27.34 8.24 -7.41
CA GLY A 648 -26.43 9.38 -7.57
C GLY A 648 -25.02 8.99 -7.98
N ASP A 649 -24.23 10.02 -8.27
CA ASP A 649 -22.84 9.94 -8.72
C ASP A 649 -21.87 10.24 -7.58
N ASP A 650 -21.14 9.22 -7.15
CA ASP A 650 -20.20 9.23 -6.03
C ASP A 650 -18.92 8.44 -6.35
N ALA A 651 -17.92 8.50 -5.45
CA ALA A 651 -16.63 7.85 -5.68
C ALA A 651 -16.74 6.33 -5.97
N PRO A 652 -17.56 5.54 -5.24
CA PRO A 652 -17.77 4.14 -5.58
C PRO A 652 -18.32 3.88 -6.99
N LEU A 653 -19.33 4.64 -7.45
CA LEU A 653 -19.82 4.52 -8.82
C LEU A 653 -18.67 4.74 -9.82
N ARG A 654 -17.90 5.81 -9.62
CA ARG A 654 -16.81 6.21 -10.51
C ARG A 654 -15.68 5.19 -10.58
N MET A 655 -15.37 4.51 -9.47
CA MET A 655 -14.42 3.39 -9.45
C MET A 655 -14.92 2.20 -10.28
N VAL A 656 -16.19 1.81 -10.12
CA VAL A 656 -16.78 0.69 -10.89
C VAL A 656 -16.89 1.03 -12.39
N GLU A 657 -17.24 2.27 -12.74
CA GLU A 657 -17.24 2.73 -14.16
C GLU A 657 -15.83 2.73 -14.76
N SER A 658 -14.81 3.11 -13.97
CA SER A 658 -13.42 3.08 -14.41
C SER A 658 -12.95 1.65 -14.66
N ALA A 659 -13.30 0.71 -13.78
CA ALA A 659 -13.03 -0.71 -13.95
C ALA A 659 -13.77 -1.30 -15.18
N ALA A 660 -15.03 -0.92 -15.41
CA ALA A 660 -15.80 -1.35 -16.58
C ALA A 660 -15.13 -0.93 -17.90
N ILE A 661 -14.72 0.34 -18.01
CA ILE A 661 -14.00 0.85 -19.19
C ILE A 661 -12.64 0.16 -19.33
N LEU A 662 -11.86 0.07 -18.24
CA LEU A 662 -10.53 -0.53 -18.26
C LEU A 662 -10.59 -1.99 -18.74
N LEU A 663 -11.49 -2.81 -18.21
CA LEU A 663 -11.61 -4.21 -18.64
C LEU A 663 -12.21 -4.34 -20.05
N THR A 664 -13.05 -3.41 -20.50
CA THR A 664 -13.51 -3.37 -21.90
C THR A 664 -12.33 -3.10 -22.86
N VAL A 665 -11.45 -2.16 -22.51
CA VAL A 665 -10.24 -1.85 -23.31
C VAL A 665 -9.24 -3.00 -23.26
N LEU A 666 -8.93 -3.52 -22.07
CA LEU A 666 -7.99 -4.64 -21.90
C LEU A 666 -8.49 -5.91 -22.60
N LEU A 667 -9.78 -6.25 -22.52
CA LEU A 667 -10.36 -7.38 -23.29
C LEU A 667 -9.95 -7.29 -24.76
N ALA A 668 -10.23 -6.16 -25.41
CA ALA A 668 -9.98 -6.04 -26.84
C ALA A 668 -8.48 -5.99 -27.17
N PHE A 669 -7.65 -5.35 -26.33
CA PHE A 669 -6.19 -5.37 -26.50
C PHE A 669 -5.62 -6.80 -26.40
N MET A 670 -6.06 -7.56 -25.40
CA MET A 670 -5.58 -8.92 -25.13
C MET A 670 -6.08 -9.91 -26.19
N GLU A 671 -7.34 -9.80 -26.64
CA GLU A 671 -7.87 -10.59 -27.76
C GLU A 671 -7.15 -10.26 -29.08
N ILE A 672 -6.89 -8.98 -29.39
CA ILE A 672 -6.12 -8.60 -30.59
C ILE A 672 -4.71 -9.17 -30.51
N ARG A 673 -4.05 -9.06 -29.35
CA ARG A 673 -2.69 -9.56 -29.14
C ARG A 673 -2.61 -11.09 -29.22
N HIS A 674 -3.57 -11.80 -28.62
CA HIS A 674 -3.72 -13.25 -28.72
C HIS A 674 -3.93 -13.70 -30.17
N LEU A 675 -4.90 -13.10 -30.86
CA LEU A 675 -5.28 -13.45 -32.22
C LEU A 675 -4.16 -13.18 -33.24
N VAL A 676 -3.46 -12.05 -33.14
CA VAL A 676 -2.35 -11.71 -34.05
C VAL A 676 -1.09 -12.52 -33.77
N ASN A 677 -0.90 -13.01 -32.54
CA ASN A 677 0.29 -13.77 -32.13
C ASN A 677 0.02 -15.26 -31.91
N HIS A 678 -1.05 -15.80 -32.52
CA HIS A 678 -1.41 -17.23 -32.51
C HIS A 678 -1.52 -17.86 -31.10
N GLY A 679 -1.97 -17.07 -30.12
CA GLY A 679 -2.09 -17.47 -28.72
C GLY A 679 -1.01 -16.94 -27.78
N ASP A 680 0.14 -16.47 -28.30
CA ASP A 680 1.20 -15.93 -27.43
C ASP A 680 0.95 -14.47 -27.04
N VAL A 681 0.38 -14.30 -25.85
CA VAL A 681 0.12 -13.02 -25.19
C VAL A 681 1.41 -12.33 -24.71
N TYR A 682 2.49 -13.06 -24.42
CA TYR A 682 3.73 -12.52 -23.85
C TYR A 682 4.86 -12.30 -24.87
N ARG A 683 4.57 -12.47 -26.17
CA ARG A 683 5.50 -12.18 -27.27
C ARG A 683 6.19 -10.83 -27.11
N ILE A 684 7.50 -10.75 -27.33
CA ILE A 684 8.24 -9.49 -27.21
C ILE A 684 7.98 -8.62 -28.45
N GLY A 685 7.37 -7.45 -28.25
CA GLY A 685 7.00 -6.49 -29.30
C GLY A 685 5.51 -6.54 -29.71
N ALA A 686 5.16 -5.74 -30.72
CA ALA A 686 3.85 -5.72 -31.38
C ALA A 686 4.07 -5.42 -32.88
N GLY A 687 3.42 -6.17 -33.77
CA GLY A 687 3.56 -5.97 -35.22
C GLY A 687 2.58 -4.94 -35.79
N LEU A 688 2.81 -4.49 -37.03
CA LEU A 688 1.93 -3.54 -37.74
C LEU A 688 0.44 -3.88 -37.63
N THR A 689 0.06 -5.14 -37.83
CA THR A 689 -1.33 -5.60 -37.74
C THR A 689 -1.92 -5.44 -36.33
N GLU A 690 -1.14 -5.74 -35.30
CA GLU A 690 -1.56 -5.61 -33.90
C GLU A 690 -1.79 -4.13 -33.53
N VAL A 691 -0.82 -3.27 -33.86
CA VAL A 691 -0.90 -1.83 -33.60
C VAL A 691 -2.06 -1.20 -34.39
N ALA A 692 -2.25 -1.58 -35.65
CA ALA A 692 -3.33 -1.09 -36.48
C ALA A 692 -4.72 -1.44 -35.92
N LEU A 693 -4.92 -2.69 -35.49
CA LEU A 693 -6.15 -3.14 -34.83
C LEU A 693 -6.37 -2.43 -33.49
N GLN A 694 -5.32 -2.24 -32.67
CA GLN A 694 -5.39 -1.51 -31.41
C GLN A 694 -5.81 -0.05 -31.64
N VAL A 695 -5.21 0.66 -32.61
CA VAL A 695 -5.59 2.05 -32.97
C VAL A 695 -7.05 2.12 -33.44
N CYS A 696 -7.47 1.25 -34.36
CA CYS A 696 -8.86 1.22 -34.83
C CYS A 696 -9.84 0.99 -33.68
N THR A 697 -9.56 0.01 -32.82
CA THR A 697 -10.41 -0.35 -31.69
C THR A 697 -10.50 0.77 -30.65
N MET A 698 -9.38 1.40 -30.29
CA MET A 698 -9.40 2.55 -29.37
C MET A 698 -10.23 3.71 -29.92
N LEU A 699 -10.10 4.02 -31.21
CA LEU A 699 -10.89 5.09 -31.84
C LEU A 699 -12.39 4.75 -31.87
N ALA A 700 -12.75 3.50 -32.22
CA ALA A 700 -14.14 3.03 -32.19
C ALA A 700 -14.73 3.09 -30.78
N MET A 701 -13.99 2.64 -29.77
CA MET A 701 -14.37 2.73 -28.36
C MET A 701 -14.47 4.19 -27.88
N ALA A 702 -13.56 5.08 -28.30
CA ALA A 702 -13.62 6.50 -27.97
C ALA A 702 -14.88 7.18 -28.56
N ILE A 703 -15.26 6.85 -29.80
CA ILE A 703 -16.53 7.30 -30.41
C ILE A 703 -17.73 6.77 -29.60
N GLY A 704 -17.70 5.50 -29.21
CA GLY A 704 -18.75 4.88 -28.38
C GLY A 704 -18.88 5.56 -27.01
N LEU A 705 -17.76 5.82 -26.35
CA LEU A 705 -17.72 6.42 -25.02
C LEU A 705 -18.08 7.91 -25.03
N GLU A 706 -17.73 8.65 -26.10
CA GLU A 706 -18.19 10.02 -26.32
C GLU A 706 -19.72 10.09 -26.50
N ARG A 707 -20.31 9.13 -27.24
CA ARG A 707 -21.78 8.99 -27.35
C ARG A 707 -22.41 8.63 -26.00
N LEU A 708 -21.78 7.73 -25.24
CA LEU A 708 -22.28 7.32 -23.93
C LEU A 708 -22.21 8.46 -22.90
N ARG A 709 -21.13 9.25 -22.90
CA ARG A 709 -20.99 10.45 -22.05
C ARG A 709 -22.17 11.40 -22.22
N ILE A 710 -22.62 11.62 -23.46
CA ILE A 710 -23.77 12.51 -23.76
C ILE A 710 -25.06 11.98 -23.11
N ARG A 711 -25.24 10.66 -23.02
CA ARG A 711 -26.40 10.04 -22.36
C ARG A 711 -26.30 10.00 -20.84
N THR A 712 -25.10 9.89 -20.27
CA THR A 712 -24.92 9.60 -18.83
C THR A 712 -24.41 10.77 -17.99
N GLY A 713 -23.86 11.82 -18.60
CA GLY A 713 -23.23 12.94 -17.89
C GLY A 713 -21.99 12.57 -17.05
N SER A 714 -21.49 11.33 -17.13
CA SER A 714 -20.42 10.84 -16.25
C SER A 714 -19.10 11.56 -16.49
N ILE A 715 -18.46 12.02 -15.40
CA ILE A 715 -17.08 12.51 -15.42
C ILE A 715 -16.14 11.40 -15.90
N VAL A 716 -16.35 10.16 -15.46
CA VAL A 716 -15.51 9.01 -15.84
C VAL A 716 -15.63 8.70 -17.33
N HIS A 717 -16.83 8.74 -17.91
CA HIS A 717 -17.01 8.57 -19.36
C HIS A 717 -16.38 9.73 -20.14
N ASN A 718 -16.44 10.96 -19.62
CA ASN A 718 -15.81 12.12 -20.25
C ASN A 718 -14.27 12.01 -20.28
N VAL A 719 -13.67 11.68 -19.12
CA VAL A 719 -12.23 11.51 -18.97
C VAL A 719 -11.76 10.29 -19.76
N GLY A 720 -12.43 9.15 -19.64
CA GLY A 720 -12.11 7.93 -20.39
C GLY A 720 -12.13 8.15 -21.90
N ALA A 721 -13.10 8.89 -22.44
CA ALA A 721 -13.13 9.21 -23.87
C ALA A 721 -11.92 10.06 -24.31
N VAL A 722 -11.48 11.04 -23.50
CA VAL A 722 -10.27 11.83 -23.78
C VAL A 722 -9.02 10.98 -23.68
N VAL A 723 -8.84 10.25 -22.58
CA VAL A 723 -7.67 9.41 -22.33
C VAL A 723 -7.50 8.37 -23.43
N LEU A 724 -8.57 7.67 -23.80
CA LEU A 724 -8.53 6.66 -24.87
C LEU A 724 -8.22 7.28 -26.24
N THR A 725 -8.71 8.50 -26.51
CA THR A 725 -8.35 9.24 -27.72
C THR A 725 -6.88 9.64 -27.72
N VAL A 726 -6.34 10.12 -26.59
CA VAL A 726 -4.92 10.48 -26.46
C VAL A 726 -4.04 9.25 -26.65
N ILE A 727 -4.38 8.11 -26.04
CA ILE A 727 -3.64 6.84 -26.22
C ILE A 727 -3.72 6.39 -27.69
N ALA A 728 -4.87 6.51 -28.36
CA ALA A 728 -5.00 6.21 -29.80
C ALA A 728 -4.08 7.10 -30.66
N CYS A 729 -4.02 8.42 -30.38
CA CYS A 729 -3.10 9.33 -31.06
C CYS A 729 -1.62 8.98 -30.77
N LEU A 730 -1.28 8.59 -29.53
CA LEU A 730 0.08 8.15 -29.17
C LEU A 730 0.47 6.85 -29.90
N PHE A 731 -0.41 5.85 -29.95
CA PHE A 731 -0.17 4.63 -30.74
C PHE A 731 -0.12 4.90 -32.25
N THR A 732 -0.83 5.93 -32.73
CA THR A 732 -0.72 6.37 -34.12
C THR A 732 0.68 6.95 -34.41
N VAL A 733 1.17 7.86 -33.56
CA VAL A 733 2.50 8.46 -33.74
C VAL A 733 3.60 7.42 -33.49
N PHE A 734 3.70 6.90 -32.27
CA PHE A 734 4.81 6.04 -31.88
C PHE A 734 4.71 4.65 -32.50
N GLY A 735 3.51 4.08 -32.62
CA GLY A 735 3.28 2.78 -33.22
C GLY A 735 3.31 2.82 -34.75
N LEU A 736 2.39 3.53 -35.39
CA LEU A 736 2.20 3.45 -36.85
C LEU A 736 3.16 4.32 -37.68
N PHE A 737 3.63 5.46 -37.17
CA PHE A 737 4.55 6.34 -37.91
C PHE A 737 6.03 6.16 -37.53
N LEU A 738 6.35 5.79 -36.30
CA LEU A 738 7.74 5.56 -35.87
C LEU A 738 8.09 4.07 -35.89
N LEU A 739 7.47 3.25 -35.03
CA LEU A 739 7.88 1.88 -34.80
C LEU A 739 7.59 0.96 -36.00
N GLU A 740 6.36 0.88 -36.50
CA GLU A 740 5.93 -0.10 -37.51
C GLU A 740 5.84 0.46 -38.95
N MET A 741 6.43 1.63 -39.23
CA MET A 741 6.41 2.27 -40.54
C MET A 741 6.93 1.33 -41.65
N PRO A 742 6.11 0.95 -42.65
CA PRO A 742 6.48 -0.05 -43.66
C PRO A 742 7.67 0.31 -44.58
N LEU A 743 8.04 1.58 -44.63
CA LEU A 743 9.21 2.06 -45.40
C LEU A 743 10.55 1.62 -44.78
N PHE A 744 10.59 1.35 -43.47
CA PHE A 744 11.83 1.02 -42.76
C PHE A 744 11.94 -0.47 -42.41
N TRP A 745 10.84 -1.22 -42.55
CA TRP A 745 10.77 -2.61 -42.10
C TRP A 745 10.24 -3.51 -43.22
N PRO A 746 10.93 -4.61 -43.57
CA PRO A 746 10.57 -5.49 -44.69
C PRO A 746 9.42 -6.44 -44.33
N ASN A 747 8.31 -5.89 -43.84
CA ASN A 747 7.09 -6.62 -43.52
C ASN A 747 6.22 -6.70 -44.81
N PRO A 748 5.78 -7.90 -45.26
CA PRO A 748 4.88 -8.01 -46.41
C PRO A 748 3.48 -7.47 -46.08
N ILE A 749 2.92 -6.69 -46.99
CA ILE A 749 1.74 -5.84 -46.71
C ILE A 749 0.43 -6.45 -47.27
N GLY A 750 0.52 -7.37 -48.23
CA GLY A 750 -0.62 -8.08 -48.81
C GLY A 750 -1.03 -7.64 -50.22
N GLY A 751 -2.29 -7.87 -50.58
CA GLY A 751 -2.84 -7.80 -51.95
C GLY A 751 -3.12 -6.40 -52.52
N SER A 752 -3.29 -6.29 -53.85
CA SER A 752 -3.19 -5.02 -54.60
C SER A 752 -4.03 -3.87 -54.06
N LEU A 753 -5.27 -4.11 -53.63
CA LEU A 753 -6.17 -3.08 -53.10
C LEU A 753 -6.48 -3.29 -51.60
N ILE A 754 -6.81 -4.53 -51.22
CA ILE A 754 -7.07 -4.92 -49.83
C ILE A 754 -5.75 -5.40 -49.21
N ASN A 755 -5.19 -4.57 -48.32
CA ASN A 755 -3.90 -4.81 -47.68
C ASN A 755 -3.80 -4.13 -46.30
N LEU A 756 -2.69 -4.37 -45.59
CA LEU A 756 -2.46 -3.84 -44.25
C LEU A 756 -2.40 -2.30 -44.19
N LEU A 757 -2.14 -1.57 -45.29
CA LEU A 757 -2.20 -0.09 -45.27
C LEU A 757 -3.62 0.42 -45.10
N LEU A 758 -4.62 -0.30 -45.62
CA LEU A 758 -6.03 0.06 -45.45
C LEU A 758 -6.42 -0.05 -43.97
N LEU A 759 -5.96 -1.11 -43.30
CA LEU A 759 -6.17 -1.31 -41.86
C LEU A 759 -5.32 -0.37 -40.98
N ALA A 760 -4.07 -0.08 -41.38
CA ALA A 760 -3.12 0.71 -40.60
C ALA A 760 -3.27 2.23 -40.77
N TYR A 761 -3.74 2.71 -41.92
CA TYR A 761 -3.75 4.16 -42.22
C TYR A 761 -5.12 4.66 -42.67
N ALA A 762 -5.79 3.99 -43.62
CA ALA A 762 -7.09 4.46 -44.12
C ALA A 762 -8.22 4.33 -43.07
N LEU A 763 -8.35 3.19 -42.42
CA LEU A 763 -9.41 2.97 -41.42
C LEU A 763 -9.22 3.87 -40.17
N PRO A 764 -8.02 4.02 -39.59
CA PRO A 764 -7.75 5.03 -38.57
C PRO A 764 -8.05 6.46 -39.03
N ALA A 765 -7.75 6.84 -40.28
CA ALA A 765 -8.10 8.17 -40.80
C ALA A 765 -9.62 8.41 -40.78
N LEU A 766 -10.42 7.43 -41.26
CA LEU A 766 -11.87 7.51 -41.26
C LEU A 766 -12.45 7.55 -39.84
N LEU A 767 -11.90 6.77 -38.90
CA LEU A 767 -12.32 6.75 -37.50
C LEU A 767 -11.96 8.06 -36.77
N MET A 768 -10.75 8.61 -36.98
CA MET A 768 -10.37 9.91 -36.42
C MET A 768 -11.21 11.06 -36.99
N LEU A 769 -11.54 11.03 -38.28
CA LEU A 769 -12.45 11.99 -38.90
C LEU A 769 -13.87 11.86 -38.33
N GLY A 770 -14.37 10.63 -38.17
CA GLY A 770 -15.66 10.34 -37.53
C GLY A 770 -15.72 10.84 -36.08
N LEU A 771 -14.64 10.67 -35.31
CA LEU A 771 -14.51 11.21 -33.95
C LEU A 771 -14.46 12.75 -33.95
N SER A 772 -13.72 13.36 -34.88
CA SER A 772 -13.66 14.83 -35.07
C SER A 772 -15.04 15.44 -35.32
N TYR A 773 -15.90 14.76 -36.08
CA TYR A 773 -17.29 15.17 -36.26
C TYR A 773 -18.17 14.87 -35.04
N ALA A 774 -17.99 13.73 -34.36
CA ALA A 774 -18.77 13.39 -33.16
C ALA A 774 -18.58 14.39 -31.99
N VAL A 775 -17.40 15.01 -31.91
CA VAL A 775 -17.04 16.02 -30.89
C VAL A 775 -17.18 17.47 -31.35
N ALA A 776 -17.47 17.72 -32.63
CA ALA A 776 -17.67 19.07 -33.17
C ALA A 776 -18.85 19.77 -32.47
N GLY A 777 -18.65 21.04 -32.08
CA GLY A 777 -19.63 21.83 -31.32
C GLY A 777 -19.86 21.38 -29.86
N ARG A 778 -19.23 20.27 -29.41
CA ARG A 778 -19.38 19.71 -28.06
C ARG A 778 -18.11 19.76 -27.22
N ARG A 779 -16.94 19.82 -27.86
CA ARG A 779 -15.63 20.07 -27.25
C ARG A 779 -14.99 21.30 -27.88
N ALA A 780 -13.93 21.81 -27.26
CA ALA A 780 -13.14 22.92 -27.79
C ALA A 780 -12.73 22.67 -29.25
N ALA A 781 -12.83 23.71 -30.10
CA ALA A 781 -12.58 23.60 -31.53
C ALA A 781 -11.19 23.01 -31.85
N GLY A 782 -10.18 23.33 -31.04
CA GLY A 782 -8.83 22.75 -31.13
C GLY A 782 -8.82 21.22 -31.08
N TYR A 783 -9.54 20.60 -30.13
CA TYR A 783 -9.60 19.13 -29.98
C TYR A 783 -10.23 18.45 -31.20
N ALA A 784 -11.28 19.04 -31.77
CA ALA A 784 -11.89 18.52 -32.99
C ALA A 784 -10.98 18.73 -34.22
N ASN A 785 -10.29 19.86 -34.29
CA ASN A 785 -9.40 20.19 -35.40
C ASN A 785 -8.11 19.37 -35.39
N THR A 786 -7.52 19.04 -34.23
CA THR A 786 -6.35 18.16 -34.15
C THR A 786 -6.66 16.75 -34.65
N LEU A 787 -7.82 16.20 -34.29
CA LEU A 787 -8.29 14.90 -34.81
C LEU A 787 -8.49 14.92 -36.33
N ALA A 788 -9.02 16.01 -36.89
CA ALA A 788 -9.12 16.17 -38.35
C ALA A 788 -7.72 16.29 -39.01
N GLY A 789 -6.76 16.93 -38.32
CA GLY A 789 -5.36 17.00 -38.75
C GLY A 789 -4.69 15.63 -38.80
N PHE A 790 -4.82 14.82 -37.74
CA PHE A 790 -4.32 13.44 -37.74
C PHE A 790 -4.98 12.58 -38.83
N ALA A 791 -6.30 12.72 -39.03
CA ALA A 791 -7.00 12.02 -40.11
C ALA A 791 -6.46 12.40 -41.50
N LEU A 792 -6.15 13.68 -41.73
CA LEU A 792 -5.54 14.16 -42.98
C LEU A 792 -4.14 13.58 -43.20
N VAL A 793 -3.29 13.59 -42.16
CA VAL A 793 -1.93 13.02 -42.23
C VAL A 793 -1.99 11.52 -42.50
N LEU A 794 -2.85 10.78 -41.79
CA LEU A 794 -3.05 9.34 -42.02
C LEU A 794 -3.53 9.03 -43.44
N ALA A 795 -4.46 9.82 -43.98
CA ALA A 795 -4.94 9.66 -45.36
C ALA A 795 -3.85 9.96 -46.40
N LEU A 796 -3.02 11.00 -46.18
CA LEU A 796 -1.91 11.32 -47.08
C LEU A 796 -0.80 10.26 -47.03
N VAL A 797 -0.48 9.75 -45.84
CA VAL A 797 0.45 8.62 -45.67
C VAL A 797 -0.10 7.36 -46.33
N TYR A 798 -1.40 7.06 -46.19
CA TYR A 798 -2.05 5.94 -46.88
C TYR A 798 -1.89 6.03 -48.40
N VAL A 799 -2.24 7.18 -49.00
CA VAL A 799 -2.10 7.42 -50.45
C VAL A 799 -0.66 7.22 -50.90
N THR A 800 0.29 7.80 -50.16
CA THR A 800 1.73 7.68 -50.45
C THR A 800 2.21 6.22 -50.39
N LEU A 801 1.90 5.50 -49.31
CA LEU A 801 2.34 4.10 -49.17
C LEU A 801 1.66 3.18 -50.19
N GLN A 802 0.42 3.44 -50.61
CA GLN A 802 -0.25 2.66 -51.66
C GLN A 802 0.37 2.88 -53.05
N ILE A 803 0.84 4.09 -53.36
CA ILE A 803 1.57 4.36 -54.61
C ILE A 803 2.90 3.59 -54.59
N ARG A 804 3.67 3.68 -53.51
CA ARG A 804 4.90 2.89 -53.37
C ARG A 804 4.62 1.40 -53.52
N ARG A 805 3.49 0.91 -52.98
CA ARG A 805 3.08 -0.50 -53.06
C ARG A 805 2.66 -0.94 -54.47
N PHE A 806 2.16 0.00 -55.28
CA PHE A 806 1.85 -0.24 -56.68
C PHE A 806 3.13 -0.40 -57.53
N PHE A 807 4.16 0.44 -57.29
CA PHE A 807 5.43 0.39 -58.03
C PHE A 807 6.40 -0.69 -57.52
N GLN A 808 6.52 -0.87 -56.21
CA GLN A 808 7.53 -1.74 -55.56
C GLN A 808 6.99 -3.09 -55.10
N GLY A 809 5.68 -3.32 -55.21
CA GLY A 809 5.04 -4.57 -54.83
C GLY A 809 4.79 -4.71 -53.32
N PRO A 810 4.72 -5.95 -52.78
CA PRO A 810 4.18 -6.20 -51.44
C PRO A 810 5.11 -5.84 -50.28
N VAL A 811 6.37 -5.46 -50.51
CA VAL A 811 7.36 -5.07 -49.49
C VAL A 811 7.95 -3.71 -49.87
N LEU A 812 7.81 -2.70 -49.00
CA LEU A 812 8.12 -1.29 -49.34
C LEU A 812 9.51 -0.81 -48.93
N ALA A 813 10.24 -1.62 -48.16
CA ALA A 813 11.51 -1.24 -47.54
C ALA A 813 12.72 -1.30 -48.51
N TYR A 814 12.53 -1.80 -49.72
CA TYR A 814 13.59 -2.01 -50.71
C TYR A 814 13.13 -1.49 -52.08
N GLY A 815 14.09 -1.03 -52.89
CA GLY A 815 13.84 -0.53 -54.23
C GLY A 815 14.03 0.99 -54.34
N ASP A 816 14.83 1.39 -55.32
CA ASP A 816 15.03 2.78 -55.69
C ASP A 816 13.73 3.39 -56.22
N THR A 817 13.54 4.68 -55.96
CA THR A 817 12.33 5.39 -56.37
C THR A 817 12.49 5.83 -57.82
N SER A 818 11.71 5.25 -58.73
CA SER A 818 11.76 5.62 -60.16
C SER A 818 11.13 7.00 -60.42
N ASP A 819 11.52 7.67 -61.50
CA ASP A 819 10.90 8.94 -61.92
C ASP A 819 9.37 8.83 -62.05
N ALA A 820 8.88 7.72 -62.60
CA ALA A 820 7.44 7.45 -62.71
C ALA A 820 6.74 7.33 -61.34
N GLU A 821 7.38 6.67 -60.37
CA GLU A 821 6.91 6.63 -58.98
C GLU A 821 6.93 8.03 -58.36
N GLN A 822 8.00 8.80 -58.61
CA GLN A 822 8.16 10.16 -58.09
C GLN A 822 7.05 11.11 -58.59
N TYR A 823 6.76 11.11 -59.90
CA TYR A 823 5.66 11.90 -60.46
C TYR A 823 4.28 11.40 -60.01
N ALA A 824 4.10 10.08 -59.83
CA ALA A 824 2.85 9.51 -59.34
C ALA A 824 2.48 10.03 -57.94
N TYR A 825 3.46 10.23 -57.04
CA TYR A 825 3.21 10.89 -55.75
C TYR A 825 2.61 12.29 -55.92
N SER A 826 3.18 13.13 -56.78
CA SER A 826 2.71 14.50 -57.01
C SER A 826 1.31 14.51 -57.62
N LEU A 827 1.06 13.68 -58.63
CA LEU A 827 -0.25 13.59 -59.30
C LEU A 827 -1.33 13.11 -58.32
N ALA A 828 -1.04 12.10 -57.50
CA ALA A 828 -2.00 11.56 -56.54
C ALA A 828 -2.27 12.51 -55.37
N TRP A 829 -1.25 13.22 -54.86
CA TRP A 829 -1.46 14.26 -53.84
C TRP A 829 -2.30 15.41 -54.40
N LEU A 830 -2.08 15.83 -55.66
CA LEU A 830 -2.91 16.85 -56.32
C LEU A 830 -4.36 16.36 -56.45
N ALA A 831 -4.56 15.14 -56.95
CA ALA A 831 -5.89 14.54 -57.10
C ALA A 831 -6.62 14.41 -55.75
N PHE A 832 -5.92 14.01 -54.69
CA PHE A 832 -6.46 13.95 -53.33
C PHE A 832 -6.82 15.34 -52.79
N GLY A 833 -5.97 16.34 -53.01
CA GLY A 833 -6.24 17.74 -52.68
C GLY A 833 -7.47 18.29 -53.41
N VAL A 834 -7.59 18.04 -54.71
CA VAL A 834 -8.77 18.43 -55.52
C VAL A 834 -10.03 17.72 -55.03
N ALA A 835 -9.96 16.42 -54.72
CA ALA A 835 -11.10 15.68 -54.17
C ALA A 835 -11.56 16.25 -52.82
N LEU A 836 -10.63 16.64 -51.94
CA LEU A 836 -10.94 17.34 -50.69
C LEU A 836 -11.56 18.72 -50.93
N LEU A 837 -11.13 19.45 -51.97
CA LEU A 837 -11.71 20.75 -52.34
C LEU A 837 -13.15 20.60 -52.83
N VAL A 838 -13.39 19.65 -53.74
CA VAL A 838 -14.74 19.30 -54.21
C VAL A 838 -15.63 18.89 -53.05
N ALA A 839 -15.17 18.02 -52.15
CA ALA A 839 -15.91 17.66 -50.94
C ALA A 839 -16.17 18.87 -50.02
N GLY A 840 -15.20 19.78 -49.88
CA GLY A 840 -15.35 21.01 -49.09
C GLY A 840 -16.27 22.07 -49.70
N LEU A 841 -16.55 21.98 -51.00
CA LEU A 841 -17.57 22.76 -51.70
C LEU A 841 -18.95 22.09 -51.58
N VAL A 842 -19.05 20.80 -51.95
CA VAL A 842 -20.30 20.01 -51.94
C VAL A 842 -20.91 19.91 -50.53
N PHE A 843 -20.11 19.62 -49.51
CA PHE A 843 -20.58 19.52 -48.12
C PHE A 843 -20.43 20.83 -47.33
N ALA A 844 -20.16 21.96 -48.01
CA ALA A 844 -19.91 23.28 -47.42
C ALA A 844 -18.84 23.34 -46.30
N SER A 845 -18.05 22.28 -46.10
CA SER A 845 -17.13 22.13 -44.96
C SER A 845 -15.87 23.00 -45.07
N GLN A 846 -15.76 24.02 -44.22
CA GLN A 846 -14.55 24.87 -44.13
C GLN A 846 -13.30 24.05 -43.78
N ARG A 847 -13.43 23.01 -42.94
CA ARG A 847 -12.33 22.11 -42.59
C ARG A 847 -11.77 21.37 -43.81
N ALA A 848 -12.65 20.86 -44.68
CA ALA A 848 -12.24 20.17 -45.90
C ALA A 848 -11.59 21.14 -46.92
N ARG A 849 -12.10 22.38 -47.03
CA ARG A 849 -11.45 23.41 -47.87
C ARG A 849 -10.05 23.77 -47.35
N LEU A 850 -9.87 23.97 -46.05
CA LEU A 850 -8.55 24.21 -45.44
C LEU A 850 -7.61 23.02 -45.65
N ALA A 851 -8.09 21.79 -45.43
CA ALA A 851 -7.32 20.56 -45.68
C ALA A 851 -6.88 20.44 -47.15
N SER A 852 -7.77 20.72 -48.11
CA SER A 852 -7.42 20.71 -49.54
C SER A 852 -6.32 21.70 -49.88
N ALA A 853 -6.34 22.91 -49.32
CA ALA A 853 -5.33 23.93 -49.58
C ALA A 853 -3.97 23.55 -48.99
N ILE A 854 -3.94 22.93 -47.81
CA ILE A 854 -2.71 22.38 -47.22
C ILE A 854 -2.13 21.29 -48.14
N VAL A 855 -2.95 20.33 -48.60
CA VAL A 855 -2.48 19.25 -49.50
C VAL A 855 -2.02 19.79 -50.85
N ILE A 856 -2.77 20.70 -51.49
CA ILE A 856 -2.39 21.31 -52.76
C ILE A 856 -1.10 22.12 -52.59
N GLY A 857 -0.97 22.91 -51.52
CA GLY A 857 0.25 23.66 -51.22
C GLY A 857 1.47 22.76 -50.99
N LEU A 858 1.31 21.66 -50.23
CA LEU A 858 2.36 20.65 -50.06
C LEU A 858 2.73 19.95 -51.38
N THR A 859 1.75 19.70 -52.25
CA THR A 859 1.98 19.08 -53.57
C THR A 859 2.78 20.00 -54.48
N VAL A 860 2.40 21.28 -54.55
CA VAL A 860 3.14 22.32 -55.27
C VAL A 860 4.57 22.40 -54.72
N LEU A 861 4.73 22.56 -53.40
CA LEU A 861 6.04 22.63 -52.78
C LEU A 861 6.92 21.39 -53.08
N LYS A 862 6.35 20.18 -53.01
CA LYS A 862 7.06 18.93 -53.33
C LYS A 862 7.48 18.87 -54.80
N ALA A 863 6.60 19.26 -55.73
CA ALA A 863 6.94 19.32 -57.15
C ALA A 863 8.10 20.30 -57.43
N PHE A 864 8.09 21.48 -56.80
CA PHE A 864 9.16 22.46 -56.97
C PHE A 864 10.49 22.07 -56.27
N LEU A 865 10.45 21.37 -55.13
CA LEU A 865 11.67 20.98 -54.41
C LEU A 865 12.33 19.70 -54.96
N PHE A 866 11.53 18.70 -55.34
CA PHE A 866 12.01 17.37 -55.70
C PHE A 866 11.85 17.03 -57.18
N ASP A 867 10.74 17.42 -57.82
CA ASP A 867 10.50 17.07 -59.23
C ASP A 867 11.23 18.02 -60.18
N MET A 868 11.69 19.18 -59.69
CA MET A 868 12.49 20.16 -60.44
C MET A 868 13.99 20.16 -60.10
N SER A 869 14.46 19.36 -59.14
CA SER A 869 15.90 19.28 -58.82
C SER A 869 16.73 18.75 -60.00
N ASN A 870 16.10 18.03 -60.92
CA ASN A 870 16.72 17.48 -62.13
C ASN A 870 16.75 18.48 -63.31
N LEU A 871 16.20 19.70 -63.15
CA LEU A 871 16.21 20.74 -64.20
C LEU A 871 17.44 21.66 -64.09
N THR A 872 18.25 21.69 -65.15
CA THR A 872 19.42 22.58 -65.25
C THR A 872 19.16 23.82 -66.11
N GLY A 873 19.96 24.87 -65.93
CA GLY A 873 19.92 26.08 -66.75
C GLY A 873 18.64 26.93 -66.61
N VAL A 874 18.17 27.48 -67.74
CA VAL A 874 17.09 28.47 -67.83
C VAL A 874 15.77 27.95 -67.25
N TRP A 875 15.48 26.65 -67.41
CA TRP A 875 14.26 26.02 -66.89
C TRP A 875 14.14 26.13 -65.37
N ARG A 876 15.26 26.08 -64.63
CA ARG A 876 15.25 26.27 -63.17
C ARG A 876 14.88 27.70 -62.79
N ALA A 877 15.37 28.71 -63.52
CA ALA A 877 15.09 30.11 -63.27
C ALA A 877 13.63 30.49 -63.61
N LEU A 878 13.13 30.05 -64.77
CA LEU A 878 11.71 30.22 -65.14
C LEU A 878 10.78 29.51 -64.16
N SER A 879 11.17 28.35 -63.65
CA SER A 879 10.41 27.62 -62.64
C SER A 879 10.30 28.36 -61.32
N PHE A 880 11.38 28.96 -60.79
CA PHE A 880 11.29 29.80 -59.59
C PHE A 880 10.40 31.03 -59.80
N MET A 881 10.43 31.62 -61.00
CA MET A 881 9.55 32.75 -61.35
C MET A 881 8.08 32.30 -61.41
N GLY A 882 7.81 31.12 -61.98
CA GLY A 882 6.51 30.46 -61.99
C GLY A 882 6.01 30.11 -60.59
N LEU A 883 6.88 29.62 -59.69
CA LEU A 883 6.55 29.36 -58.28
C LEU A 883 6.11 30.64 -57.58
N GLY A 884 6.83 31.75 -57.77
CA GLY A 884 6.44 33.05 -57.21
C GLY A 884 5.04 33.47 -57.67
N LEU A 885 4.77 33.34 -58.97
CA LEU A 885 3.48 33.69 -59.57
C LEU A 885 2.34 32.75 -59.11
N VAL A 886 2.61 31.44 -58.98
CA VAL A 886 1.66 30.45 -58.45
C VAL A 886 1.39 30.66 -56.97
N LEU A 887 2.39 30.99 -56.14
CA LEU A 887 2.19 31.33 -54.73
C LEU A 887 1.35 32.59 -54.56
N VAL A 888 1.57 33.62 -55.40
CA VAL A 888 0.74 34.82 -55.44
C VAL A 888 -0.70 34.50 -55.90
N ALA A 889 -0.87 33.68 -56.94
CA ALA A 889 -2.18 33.27 -57.43
C ALA A 889 -2.96 32.42 -56.41
N ILE A 890 -2.28 31.49 -55.72
CA ILE A 890 -2.85 30.71 -54.62
C ILE A 890 -3.22 31.65 -53.47
N GLY A 891 -2.35 32.57 -53.05
CA GLY A 891 -2.63 33.55 -51.99
C GLY A 891 -3.84 34.43 -52.29
N TRP A 892 -3.95 34.92 -53.52
CA TRP A 892 -5.09 35.70 -54.00
C TRP A 892 -6.39 34.88 -54.03
N LEU A 893 -6.34 33.65 -54.56
CA LEU A 893 -7.49 32.74 -54.57
C LEU A 893 -7.92 32.37 -53.14
N TYR A 894 -6.97 32.24 -52.22
CA TYR A 894 -7.19 31.94 -50.81
C TYR A 894 -7.95 33.06 -50.11
N GLN A 895 -7.53 34.32 -50.30
CA GLN A 895 -8.24 35.49 -49.79
C GLN A 895 -9.69 35.54 -50.31
N ARG A 896 -9.90 35.25 -51.60
CA ARG A 896 -11.23 35.30 -52.24
C ARG A 896 -12.19 34.18 -51.81
N ILE A 897 -11.68 33.02 -51.36
CA ILE A 897 -12.51 31.85 -50.98
C ILE A 897 -12.77 31.77 -49.48
N LEU A 898 -11.84 32.22 -48.63
CA LEU A 898 -12.00 32.16 -47.16
C LEU A 898 -12.72 33.39 -46.58
N PHE A 899 -12.58 34.57 -47.19
CA PHE A 899 -13.20 35.81 -46.70
C PHE A 899 -14.39 36.24 -47.58
N ARG A 900 -15.47 35.44 -47.58
CA ARG A 900 -16.81 35.96 -47.89
C ARG A 900 -17.46 36.45 -46.59
N PRO A 901 -17.71 37.75 -46.41
CA PRO A 901 -18.52 38.22 -45.30
C PRO A 901 -19.91 37.56 -45.35
N GLN A 902 -20.40 37.05 -44.22
CA GLN A 902 -21.83 36.77 -44.09
C GLN A 902 -22.59 38.11 -44.15
N PRO A 903 -23.79 38.16 -44.77
CA PRO A 903 -24.62 39.36 -44.70
C PRO A 903 -24.94 39.65 -43.23
N THR A 904 -24.54 40.81 -42.74
CA THR A 904 -25.00 41.33 -41.45
C THR A 904 -26.51 41.50 -41.53
N ALA A 905 -27.24 40.83 -40.63
CA ALA A 905 -28.68 41.06 -40.49
C ALA A 905 -28.93 42.55 -40.20
N PRO A 906 -29.99 43.16 -40.77
CA PRO A 906 -30.27 44.56 -40.55
C PRO A 906 -30.54 44.80 -39.06
N SER A 907 -29.80 45.74 -38.47
CA SER A 907 -30.09 46.25 -37.14
C SER A 907 -31.44 46.97 -37.16
N VAL A 908 -32.46 46.35 -36.59
CA VAL A 908 -33.71 47.05 -36.30
C VAL A 908 -33.41 48.07 -35.21
N SER A 909 -33.50 49.35 -35.58
CA SER A 909 -33.54 50.48 -34.66
C SER A 909 -34.96 50.68 -34.14
N SER A 910 -35.05 51.32 -32.96
CA SER A 910 -36.24 51.55 -32.10
C SER A 910 -36.83 50.28 -31.46
#